data_AF-A0A7V3AEB8-F1
#
_entry.id   AF-A0A7V3AEB8-F1
#
_cell.length_a   1.000
_cell.length_b   1.000
_cell.length_c   1.000
_cell.angle_alpha   90.00
_cell.angle_beta   90.00
_cell.angle_gamma   90.00
#
_symmetry.space_group_name_H-M   'P 1'
#
loop_
_entity.id
_entity.type
_entity.pdbx_description
1 polymer ?
#
loop_
_entity_poly.entity_id
_entity_poly.type
_entity_poly.pdbx_seq_one_letter_code
_entity_poly.pdbx_strand_id
1 'polypeptide(L)'
;MARFGRSPAHMPPRGSTGVLPLLLLGLCGCQELRGPVWSPDGTLIAYTAYSKPDKPAEPLVTSVYLADPENAAGTATLLAENAAFPTWSLNGSELYLLGHRRGAFYTSILCHRPGGRKPGEGMLETVLQDNGFRLVGFQMSVDGACALLCSARSPKPGAPQTLEFMQMRDRSRVSLNQLGEVHSPALAPNGRVLAYSQRPAEAGAKPFVAVLELDRRPLQPTTVFPTGEFDEPGASHYVIHIFPDSDQLLFYAPFGKAIWTARRDGKKLRSYPLPAGYSMPLLVTLSGDGRTAAVTLARPVDNEIQYDVHELNLGKGNYRRLDGGSTELLGGHVPEPRAARGGEALRWAWLSAGGLAVGSPQKATYFPRTAREWLAASEAYLRQNEPQRAMAAAARAREVQPPPLDPGDLWRAEARAALALGNGAQAASAWEFALLQYPVGKKGLPWAFPAGSHLPNPLDTAAALKELAVFVAAAPENRLLSALQAACTSRTKGQAQEALALYAKAVEMCSSEAMVAGVKFQAGLAAYEAGQLMQAGEHWESAARCPGFPQADYAAGLSAMAYKLDGRPGMNERADAALRLGIAWNSSLKNDLLALPRDLHGRSYRARRTEAEQKSPDQNLRAWFDVTEYEVPVAALCPQTTLDSENKDVLRLLGCTRVTVSELNVAGLPAGTQVLVKAPFPTSTPLFSPDGTMIAFQAQGDLFPKGRGFCEAYVVGLNGAILKGNLQALASGRLASRVRLTSLQWTGPQALMESGTTIDAFGNETPFQKNLAVTPR
;
A
#
# COMPACT_ATOMS: atom_id res chain seq x y z
N MET A 1 5.23 -79.33 -24.43
CA MET A 1 5.35 -78.18 -25.35
C MET A 1 4.13 -78.15 -26.26
N ALA A 2 3.22 -77.20 -26.06
CA ALA A 2 2.32 -76.60 -27.07
C ALA A 2 1.43 -75.57 -26.35
N ARG A 3 1.29 -74.39 -26.94
CA ARG A 3 0.73 -73.17 -26.34
C ARG A 3 -0.81 -73.15 -26.32
N PHE A 4 -1.33 -72.48 -25.29
CA PHE A 4 -2.72 -72.18 -24.99
C PHE A 4 -3.38 -71.21 -26.00
N GLY A 5 -4.68 -71.43 -26.26
CA GLY A 5 -5.55 -70.46 -26.92
C GLY A 5 -7.01 -70.60 -26.46
N ARG A 6 -7.54 -69.56 -25.80
CA ARG A 6 -8.71 -68.72 -26.21
C ARG A 6 -9.32 -67.95 -25.02
N SER A 7 -9.27 -66.62 -25.18
CA SER A 7 -10.06 -65.49 -24.63
C SER A 7 -10.29 -65.30 -23.12
N PRO A 8 -10.12 -64.06 -22.63
CA PRO A 8 -11.31 -63.23 -22.42
C PRO A 8 -11.17 -61.73 -22.78
N ALA A 9 -12.34 -61.11 -23.01
CA ALA A 9 -12.72 -59.70 -22.80
C ALA A 9 -11.86 -58.57 -23.42
N HIS A 10 -12.39 -57.96 -24.49
CA HIS A 10 -12.17 -56.54 -24.77
C HIS A 10 -12.81 -55.69 -23.66
N MET A 11 -12.00 -55.19 -22.73
CA MET A 11 -12.31 -53.94 -22.03
C MET A 11 -11.94 -52.77 -22.96
N PRO A 12 -12.82 -51.79 -23.18
CA PRO A 12 -12.39 -50.49 -23.67
C PRO A 12 -11.53 -49.81 -22.58
N PRO A 13 -10.46 -49.08 -22.95
CA PRO A 13 -9.72 -48.28 -21.97
C PRO A 13 -10.66 -47.25 -21.35
N ARG A 14 -10.74 -47.30 -20.03
CA ARG A 14 -11.51 -46.39 -19.17
C ARG A 14 -10.99 -44.95 -19.32
N GLY A 15 -11.93 -44.00 -19.40
CA GLY A 15 -11.74 -42.66 -18.86
C GLY A 15 -11.29 -41.59 -19.84
N SER A 16 -12.26 -41.00 -20.54
CA SER A 16 -12.18 -39.80 -21.35
C SER A 16 -11.32 -38.64 -20.78
N THR A 17 -10.19 -38.37 -21.42
CA THR A 17 -9.38 -37.13 -21.31
C THR A 17 -9.90 -35.98 -22.21
N GLY A 18 -11.06 -36.16 -22.87
CA GLY A 18 -11.50 -35.29 -23.97
C GLY A 18 -12.07 -33.91 -23.63
N VAL A 19 -12.32 -33.57 -22.36
CA VAL A 19 -12.98 -32.28 -22.00
C VAL A 19 -11.98 -31.15 -21.72
N LEU A 20 -10.80 -31.48 -21.18
CA LEU A 20 -9.79 -30.49 -20.80
C LEU A 20 -9.23 -29.71 -22.01
N PRO A 21 -8.81 -30.37 -23.12
CA PRO A 21 -8.25 -29.68 -24.28
C PRO A 21 -9.26 -28.76 -24.97
N LEU A 22 -10.55 -29.14 -25.00
CA LEU A 22 -11.62 -28.36 -25.63
C LEU A 22 -11.98 -27.09 -24.85
N LEU A 23 -11.96 -27.16 -23.51
CA LEU A 23 -12.20 -26.01 -22.65
C LEU A 23 -11.00 -25.04 -22.67
N LEU A 24 -9.78 -25.58 -22.74
CA LEU A 24 -8.53 -24.82 -22.93
C LEU A 24 -8.53 -24.09 -24.29
N LEU A 25 -8.85 -24.77 -25.39
CA LEU A 25 -8.96 -24.15 -26.73
C LEU A 25 -10.02 -23.05 -26.82
N GLY A 26 -11.13 -23.17 -26.07
CA GLY A 26 -12.19 -22.16 -26.02
C GLY A 26 -11.85 -20.90 -25.22
N LEU A 27 -10.84 -20.94 -24.35
CA LEU A 27 -10.42 -19.84 -23.47
C LEU A 27 -9.19 -19.09 -23.99
N CYS A 28 -8.57 -19.58 -25.06
CA CYS A 28 -7.36 -19.00 -25.65
C CYS A 28 -7.62 -17.57 -26.14
N GLY A 29 -6.87 -16.61 -25.62
CA GLY A 29 -6.95 -15.20 -26.04
C GLY A 29 -8.16 -14.42 -25.51
N CYS A 30 -8.84 -14.92 -24.47
CA CYS A 30 -9.91 -14.17 -23.84
C CYS A 30 -9.32 -13.13 -22.86
N GLN A 31 -9.41 -11.85 -23.20
CA GLN A 31 -9.10 -10.75 -22.28
C GLN A 31 -9.99 -10.77 -21.01
N GLU A 32 -11.16 -11.42 -21.12
CA GLU A 32 -12.12 -11.74 -20.06
C GLU A 32 -11.59 -12.78 -19.06
N LEU A 33 -10.29 -13.01 -18.96
CA LEU A 33 -9.66 -13.87 -17.95
C LEU A 33 -8.46 -13.10 -17.40
N ARG A 34 -8.74 -12.08 -16.58
CA ARG A 34 -7.67 -11.41 -15.83
C ARG A 34 -7.08 -12.41 -14.85
N GLY A 35 -5.76 -12.63 -14.97
CA GLY A 35 -4.99 -13.45 -14.06
C GLY A 35 -5.05 -12.92 -12.62
N PRO A 36 -4.34 -13.56 -11.68
CA PRO A 36 -4.23 -13.03 -10.33
C PRO A 36 -3.79 -11.56 -10.36
N VAL A 37 -4.44 -10.71 -9.56
CA VAL A 37 -4.12 -9.29 -9.44
C VAL A 37 -3.52 -9.01 -8.07
N TRP A 38 -2.34 -8.41 -8.08
CA TRP A 38 -1.72 -7.90 -6.87
C TRP A 38 -2.40 -6.63 -6.42
N SER A 39 -2.53 -6.47 -5.11
CA SER A 39 -2.74 -5.17 -4.54
C SER A 39 -1.57 -4.26 -4.93
N PRO A 40 -1.78 -2.95 -5.17
CA PRO A 40 -0.72 -2.03 -5.57
C PRO A 40 0.41 -1.89 -4.54
N ASP A 41 0.10 -2.20 -3.29
CA ASP A 41 1.06 -2.24 -2.20
C ASP A 41 1.86 -3.56 -2.16
N GLY A 42 1.53 -4.52 -3.03
CA GLY A 42 2.21 -5.81 -3.20
C GLY A 42 2.00 -6.77 -2.04
N THR A 43 1.04 -6.50 -1.15
CA THR A 43 0.83 -7.28 0.08
C THR A 43 -0.22 -8.37 -0.07
N LEU A 44 -1.10 -8.30 -1.08
CA LEU A 44 -2.20 -9.22 -1.27
C LEU A 44 -2.34 -9.63 -2.73
N ILE A 45 -2.83 -10.84 -2.96
CA ILE A 45 -3.15 -11.37 -4.28
C ILE A 45 -4.62 -11.75 -4.32
N ALA A 46 -5.37 -11.20 -5.27
CA ALA A 46 -6.73 -11.63 -5.54
C ALA A 46 -6.78 -12.47 -6.82
N TYR A 47 -7.48 -13.60 -6.81
CA TYR A 47 -7.60 -14.48 -7.97
C TYR A 47 -8.99 -15.11 -8.08
N THR A 48 -9.37 -15.49 -9.31
CA THR A 48 -10.60 -16.24 -9.56
C THR A 48 -10.28 -17.72 -9.66
N ALA A 49 -10.99 -18.54 -8.89
CA ALA A 49 -11.01 -19.99 -8.97
C ALA A 49 -12.27 -20.47 -9.68
N TYR A 50 -12.15 -21.58 -10.41
CA TYR A 50 -13.19 -22.21 -11.21
C TYR A 50 -13.35 -23.65 -10.72
N SER A 51 -14.58 -24.09 -10.46
CA SER A 51 -14.85 -25.47 -10.04
C SER A 51 -15.18 -26.36 -11.23
N LYS A 52 -14.74 -27.63 -11.21
CA LYS A 52 -15.19 -28.63 -12.19
C LYS A 52 -16.69 -28.85 -12.06
N PRO A 53 -17.49 -28.69 -13.13
CA PRO A 53 -18.82 -29.28 -13.13
C PRO A 53 -18.68 -30.80 -13.20
N ASP A 54 -19.33 -31.53 -12.29
CA ASP A 54 -19.27 -33.00 -12.24
C ASP A 54 -19.98 -33.62 -13.45
N LYS A 55 -20.89 -32.84 -14.07
CA LYS A 55 -21.62 -33.20 -15.29
C LYS A 55 -21.54 -32.07 -16.33
N PRO A 56 -21.50 -32.37 -17.64
CA PRO A 56 -21.44 -31.34 -18.71
C PRO A 56 -22.55 -30.29 -18.70
N ALA A 57 -23.68 -30.56 -18.01
CA ALA A 57 -24.84 -29.68 -17.92
C ALA A 57 -24.83 -28.78 -16.66
N GLU A 58 -23.88 -28.94 -15.74
CA GLU A 58 -23.80 -28.13 -14.54
C GLU A 58 -23.09 -26.79 -14.81
N PRO A 59 -23.58 -25.68 -14.21
CA PRO A 59 -22.96 -24.37 -14.40
C PRO A 59 -21.59 -24.31 -13.75
N LEU A 60 -20.64 -23.67 -14.43
CA LEU A 60 -19.31 -23.38 -13.90
C LEU A 60 -19.43 -22.48 -12.65
N VAL A 61 -18.98 -22.96 -11.50
CA VAL A 61 -18.92 -22.14 -10.27
C VAL A 61 -17.61 -21.36 -10.26
N THR A 62 -17.70 -20.05 -10.05
CA THR A 62 -16.55 -19.16 -9.92
C THR A 62 -16.50 -18.55 -8.53
N SER A 63 -15.31 -18.47 -7.96
CA SER A 63 -15.08 -17.91 -6.64
C SER A 63 -13.87 -17.00 -6.66
N VAL A 64 -13.92 -15.87 -5.97
CA VAL A 64 -12.76 -15.00 -5.78
C VAL A 64 -12.12 -15.30 -4.44
N TYR A 65 -10.81 -15.44 -4.43
CA TYR A 65 -9.99 -15.65 -3.25
C TYR A 65 -9.02 -14.49 -3.08
N LEU A 66 -8.68 -14.20 -1.83
CA LEU A 66 -7.66 -13.25 -1.43
C LEU A 66 -6.58 -14.00 -0.64
N ALA A 67 -5.35 -13.98 -1.14
CA ALA A 67 -4.19 -14.59 -0.51
C ALA A 67 -3.24 -13.51 0.01
N ASP A 68 -2.77 -13.73 1.23
CA ASP A 68 -1.63 -13.02 1.80
C ASP A 68 -0.40 -13.94 1.66
N PRO A 69 0.59 -13.61 0.81
CA PRO A 69 1.79 -14.42 0.63
C PRO A 69 2.66 -14.51 1.89
N GLU A 70 2.47 -13.61 2.86
CA GLU A 70 3.20 -13.55 4.12
C GLU A 70 2.58 -14.44 5.22
N ASN A 71 1.37 -14.96 4.98
CA ASN A 71 0.67 -15.78 5.96
C ASN A 71 1.24 -17.21 6.02
N ALA A 72 1.98 -17.51 7.09
CA ALA A 72 2.61 -18.82 7.34
C ALA A 72 1.63 -20.01 7.38
N ALA A 73 0.32 -19.78 7.53
CA ALA A 73 -0.71 -20.82 7.46
C ALA A 73 -1.08 -21.22 6.01
N GLY A 74 -0.58 -20.52 4.98
CA GLY A 74 -0.72 -20.87 3.57
C GLY A 74 -2.14 -20.86 3.00
N THR A 75 -3.13 -20.37 3.74
CA THR A 75 -4.55 -20.50 3.38
C THR A 75 -5.07 -19.22 2.76
N ALA A 76 -5.39 -19.26 1.46
CA ALA A 76 -6.12 -18.21 0.78
C ALA A 76 -7.54 -18.10 1.37
N THR A 77 -8.02 -16.88 1.57
CA THR A 77 -9.35 -16.65 2.12
C THR A 77 -10.36 -16.53 0.98
N LEU A 78 -11.45 -17.30 1.05
CA LEU A 78 -12.59 -17.15 0.15
C LEU A 78 -13.22 -15.77 0.38
N LEU A 79 -13.23 -14.94 -0.66
CA LEU A 79 -13.77 -13.59 -0.60
C LEU A 79 -15.23 -13.55 -1.07
N ALA A 80 -15.55 -14.25 -2.16
CA ALA A 80 -16.91 -14.42 -2.66
C ALA A 80 -17.07 -15.68 -3.50
N GLU A 81 -18.23 -16.31 -3.38
CA GLU A 81 -18.72 -17.28 -4.36
C GLU A 81 -19.53 -16.59 -5.46
N ASN A 82 -19.69 -17.27 -6.61
CA ASN A 82 -20.36 -16.75 -7.80
C ASN A 82 -19.82 -15.39 -8.25
N ALA A 83 -18.48 -15.27 -8.19
CA ALA A 83 -17.74 -14.04 -8.38
C ALA A 83 -16.49 -14.25 -9.23
N ALA A 84 -16.05 -13.22 -9.95
CA ALA A 84 -14.84 -13.23 -10.78
C ALA A 84 -14.29 -11.83 -11.03
N PHE A 85 -13.16 -11.76 -11.75
CA PHE A 85 -12.55 -10.52 -12.25
C PHE A 85 -12.17 -9.52 -11.16
N PRO A 86 -11.33 -9.94 -10.19
CA PRO A 86 -10.78 -9.01 -9.21
C PRO A 86 -9.98 -7.90 -9.92
N THR A 87 -10.16 -6.65 -9.49
CA THR A 87 -9.37 -5.49 -9.93
C THR A 87 -9.19 -4.51 -8.78
N TRP A 88 -7.95 -4.12 -8.51
CA TRP A 88 -7.63 -3.20 -7.43
C TRP A 88 -7.73 -1.73 -7.85
N SER A 89 -8.08 -0.85 -6.92
CA SER A 89 -7.79 0.58 -6.99
C SER A 89 -6.29 0.83 -6.76
N LEU A 90 -5.68 1.88 -7.33
CA LEU A 90 -4.23 2.15 -7.19
C LEU A 90 -3.75 2.39 -5.76
N ASN A 91 -4.59 2.96 -4.90
CA ASN A 91 -4.25 3.15 -3.49
C ASN A 91 -4.31 1.84 -2.67
N GLY A 92 -4.74 0.72 -3.29
CA GLY A 92 -4.88 -0.58 -2.66
C GLY A 92 -5.96 -0.67 -1.59
N SER A 93 -6.78 0.38 -1.44
CA SER A 93 -7.81 0.42 -0.41
C SER A 93 -9.08 -0.33 -0.82
N GLU A 94 -9.26 -0.61 -2.12
CA GLU A 94 -10.48 -1.21 -2.67
C GLU A 94 -10.15 -2.27 -3.72
N LEU A 95 -10.83 -3.42 -3.62
CA LEU A 95 -10.80 -4.50 -4.58
C LEU A 95 -12.21 -4.68 -5.15
N TYR A 96 -12.37 -4.43 -6.45
CA TYR A 96 -13.62 -4.62 -7.16
C TYR A 96 -13.68 -5.99 -7.82
N LEU A 97 -14.86 -6.58 -7.90
CA LEU A 97 -15.09 -7.87 -8.54
C LEU A 97 -16.50 -7.93 -9.13
N LEU A 98 -16.71 -8.79 -10.13
CA LEU A 98 -18.06 -9.15 -10.56
C LEU A 98 -18.65 -10.17 -9.61
N GLY A 99 -19.95 -10.07 -9.33
CA GLY A 99 -20.66 -10.94 -8.40
C GLY A 99 -22.07 -11.31 -8.85
N HIS A 100 -22.76 -12.08 -8.00
CA HIS A 100 -24.14 -12.54 -8.23
C HIS A 100 -24.31 -13.18 -9.62
N ARG A 101 -23.51 -14.20 -9.90
CA ARG A 101 -23.61 -14.97 -11.16
C ARG A 101 -25.00 -15.59 -11.33
N ARG A 102 -25.64 -15.32 -12.47
CA ARG A 102 -26.91 -15.94 -12.90
C ARG A 102 -26.68 -16.68 -14.21
N GLY A 103 -26.67 -18.01 -14.14
CA GLY A 103 -26.24 -18.84 -15.27
C GLY A 103 -24.77 -18.58 -15.58
N ALA A 104 -24.48 -18.01 -16.75
CA ALA A 104 -23.13 -17.76 -17.19
C ALA A 104 -22.74 -16.27 -17.25
N PHE A 105 -23.59 -15.39 -16.69
CA PHE A 105 -23.33 -13.96 -16.62
C PHE A 105 -23.31 -13.47 -15.17
N TYR A 106 -22.61 -12.37 -14.92
CA TYR A 106 -22.64 -11.66 -13.64
C TYR A 106 -23.64 -10.51 -13.69
N THR A 107 -24.30 -10.25 -12.56
CA THR A 107 -25.37 -9.24 -12.46
C THR A 107 -25.02 -8.07 -11.56
N SER A 108 -23.83 -8.10 -10.93
CA SER A 108 -23.38 -7.02 -10.04
C SER A 108 -21.88 -6.77 -10.09
N ILE A 109 -21.49 -5.58 -9.63
CA ILE A 109 -20.13 -5.20 -9.26
C ILE A 109 -20.10 -5.06 -7.74
N LEU A 110 -19.19 -5.78 -7.10
CA LEU A 110 -18.97 -5.74 -5.65
C LEU A 110 -17.60 -5.10 -5.35
N CYS A 111 -17.44 -4.54 -4.15
CA CYS A 111 -16.22 -3.93 -3.67
C CYS A 111 -15.84 -4.46 -2.28
N HIS A 112 -14.58 -4.84 -2.11
CA HIS A 112 -13.98 -5.22 -0.84
C HIS A 112 -12.97 -4.15 -0.40
N ARG A 113 -12.97 -3.80 0.90
CA ARG A 113 -11.97 -2.90 1.48
C ARG A 113 -11.12 -3.67 2.50
N PRO A 114 -9.83 -3.95 2.23
CA PRO A 114 -8.97 -4.73 3.12
C PRO A 114 -8.53 -3.88 4.32
N GLY A 115 -9.44 -3.62 5.25
CA GLY A 115 -9.20 -2.84 6.47
C GLY A 115 -9.11 -3.73 7.72
N GLY A 116 -7.97 -4.38 7.96
CA GLY A 116 -7.53 -4.82 9.30
C GLY A 116 -8.33 -5.91 10.05
N ARG A 117 -9.22 -6.68 9.40
CA ARG A 117 -9.85 -7.89 10.00
C ARG A 117 -9.69 -9.10 9.06
N LYS A 118 -9.80 -10.31 9.62
CA LYS A 118 -9.76 -11.58 8.85
C LYS A 118 -10.88 -11.59 7.78
N PRO A 119 -10.61 -11.99 6.53
CA PRO A 119 -11.59 -11.86 5.44
C PRO A 119 -12.76 -12.85 5.54
N GLY A 120 -13.93 -12.50 4.99
CA GLY A 120 -15.14 -13.34 4.89
C GLY A 120 -16.31 -12.67 4.16
N GLU A 121 -17.31 -13.45 3.74
CA GLU A 121 -18.41 -13.05 2.82
C GLU A 121 -19.25 -11.82 3.24
N GLY A 122 -19.24 -11.43 4.52
CA GLY A 122 -19.97 -10.25 5.03
C GLY A 122 -19.28 -8.89 4.81
N MET A 123 -18.24 -8.81 3.98
CA MET A 123 -17.40 -7.61 3.79
C MET A 123 -17.43 -7.00 2.37
N LEU A 124 -18.38 -7.42 1.53
CA LEU A 124 -18.52 -6.92 0.17
C LEU A 124 -19.66 -5.91 0.06
N GLU A 125 -19.36 -4.72 -0.44
CA GLU A 125 -20.36 -3.70 -0.76
C GLU A 125 -20.80 -3.87 -2.22
N THR A 126 -22.12 -3.93 -2.46
CA THR A 126 -22.66 -3.88 -3.82
C THR A 126 -22.54 -2.46 -4.36
N VAL A 127 -21.65 -2.27 -5.34
CA VAL A 127 -21.44 -0.99 -6.03
C VAL A 127 -22.56 -0.75 -7.04
N LEU A 128 -22.92 -1.79 -7.78
CA LEU A 128 -23.95 -1.76 -8.80
C LEU A 128 -24.56 -3.14 -8.97
N GLN A 129 -25.88 -3.23 -9.10
CA GLN A 129 -26.58 -4.48 -9.38
C GLN A 129 -27.80 -4.22 -10.26
N ASP A 130 -27.94 -5.04 -11.31
CA ASP A 130 -29.10 -5.06 -12.17
C ASP A 130 -29.31 -6.49 -12.69
N ASN A 131 -30.52 -7.04 -12.48
CA ASN A 131 -30.85 -8.39 -12.89
C ASN A 131 -30.87 -8.58 -14.42
N GLY A 132 -30.94 -7.50 -15.19
CA GLY A 132 -30.84 -7.49 -16.65
C GLY A 132 -29.40 -7.51 -17.17
N PHE A 133 -28.40 -7.28 -16.30
CA PHE A 133 -27.01 -7.29 -16.72
C PHE A 133 -26.54 -8.66 -17.20
N ARG A 134 -25.73 -8.61 -18.25
CA ARG A 134 -25.05 -9.77 -18.83
C ARG A 134 -23.54 -9.54 -18.81
N LEU A 135 -23.01 -9.17 -17.66
CA LEU A 135 -21.60 -8.79 -17.52
C LEU A 135 -20.72 -10.01 -17.72
N VAL A 136 -19.69 -9.84 -18.55
CA VAL A 136 -18.63 -10.82 -18.85
C VAL A 136 -17.24 -10.25 -18.57
N GLY A 137 -17.14 -8.95 -18.30
CA GLY A 137 -15.88 -8.30 -17.95
C GLY A 137 -16.05 -6.97 -17.25
N PHE A 138 -15.03 -6.57 -16.49
CA PHE A 138 -14.97 -5.32 -15.76
C PHE A 138 -13.52 -4.82 -15.71
N GLN A 139 -13.31 -3.54 -16.01
CA GLN A 139 -11.99 -2.91 -15.97
C GLN A 139 -12.08 -1.55 -15.28
N MET A 140 -11.08 -1.21 -14.48
CA MET A 140 -10.99 0.07 -13.79
C MET A 140 -9.80 0.88 -14.32
N SER A 141 -9.93 2.20 -14.38
CA SER A 141 -8.77 3.08 -14.45
C SER A 141 -7.93 2.98 -13.17
N VAL A 142 -6.63 3.24 -13.29
CA VAL A 142 -5.68 3.17 -12.19
C VAL A 142 -6.07 4.12 -11.06
N ASP A 143 -6.49 5.35 -11.36
CA ASP A 143 -6.97 6.31 -10.36
C ASP A 143 -8.31 5.92 -9.69
N GLY A 144 -8.97 4.85 -10.14
CA GLY A 144 -10.28 4.41 -9.65
C GLY A 144 -11.42 5.37 -10.01
N ALA A 145 -11.19 6.36 -10.87
CA ALA A 145 -12.19 7.36 -11.20
C ALA A 145 -13.25 6.83 -12.18
N CYS A 146 -12.89 5.90 -13.06
CA CYS A 146 -13.80 5.36 -14.06
C CYS A 146 -13.60 3.86 -14.32
N ALA A 147 -14.63 3.24 -14.87
CA ALA A 147 -14.65 1.82 -15.19
C ALA A 147 -15.27 1.54 -16.57
N LEU A 148 -14.86 0.43 -17.17
CA LEU A 148 -15.46 -0.14 -18.36
C LEU A 148 -16.24 -1.40 -17.98
N LEU A 149 -17.53 -1.40 -18.29
CA LEU A 149 -18.42 -2.54 -18.11
C LEU A 149 -18.56 -3.24 -19.47
N CYS A 150 -18.33 -4.54 -19.47
CA CYS A 150 -18.36 -5.36 -20.69
C CYS A 150 -19.51 -6.36 -20.59
N SER A 151 -20.49 -6.25 -21.49
CA SER A 151 -21.65 -7.15 -21.55
C SER A 151 -21.66 -7.95 -22.84
N ALA A 152 -22.16 -9.19 -22.81
CA ALA A 152 -22.27 -10.02 -24.01
C ALA A 152 -23.64 -10.70 -24.13
N ARG A 153 -24.05 -10.98 -25.37
CA ARG A 153 -25.28 -11.75 -25.63
C ARG A 153 -25.09 -13.24 -25.38
N SER A 154 -23.88 -13.72 -25.63
CA SER A 154 -23.45 -15.10 -25.46
C SER A 154 -22.41 -15.16 -24.34
N PRO A 155 -22.49 -16.12 -23.41
CA PRO A 155 -21.51 -16.29 -22.35
C PRO A 155 -20.26 -17.08 -22.80
N LYS A 156 -20.14 -17.36 -24.10
CA LYS A 156 -18.96 -18.01 -24.66
C LYS A 156 -17.77 -17.06 -24.52
N PRO A 157 -16.62 -17.53 -23.99
CA PRO A 157 -15.41 -16.71 -23.94
C PRO A 157 -15.07 -16.15 -25.33
N GLY A 158 -14.70 -14.87 -25.38
CA GLY A 158 -14.36 -14.19 -26.63
C GLY A 158 -15.58 -13.82 -27.49
N ALA A 159 -16.80 -13.95 -26.96
CA ALA A 159 -18.00 -13.45 -27.61
C ALA A 159 -17.90 -11.93 -27.84
N PRO A 160 -18.54 -11.39 -28.90
CA PRO A 160 -18.64 -9.96 -29.10
C PRO A 160 -19.34 -9.28 -27.91
N GLN A 161 -18.81 -8.14 -27.49
CA GLN A 161 -19.21 -7.39 -26.31
C GLN A 161 -19.77 -6.03 -26.69
N THR A 162 -20.71 -5.54 -25.88
CA THR A 162 -21.12 -4.14 -25.83
C THR A 162 -20.54 -3.48 -24.58
N LEU A 163 -20.26 -2.18 -24.67
CA LEU A 163 -19.51 -1.47 -23.64
C LEU A 163 -20.32 -0.31 -23.04
N GLU A 164 -20.23 -0.18 -21.72
CA GLU A 164 -20.62 1.02 -21.00
C GLU A 164 -19.41 1.59 -20.26
N PHE A 165 -19.23 2.90 -20.34
CA PHE A 165 -18.24 3.62 -19.55
C PHE A 165 -18.93 4.21 -18.32
N MET A 166 -18.39 3.95 -17.14
CA MET A 166 -18.96 4.35 -15.86
C MET A 166 -18.02 5.29 -15.12
N GLN A 167 -18.54 6.41 -14.63
CA GLN A 167 -17.84 7.24 -13.65
C GLN A 167 -18.09 6.68 -12.25
N MET A 168 -17.03 6.40 -11.50
CA MET A 168 -17.15 5.73 -10.20
C MET A 168 -17.71 6.64 -9.10
N ARG A 169 -17.47 7.96 -9.21
CA ARG A 169 -17.89 8.94 -8.20
C ARG A 169 -19.40 9.06 -8.06
N ASP A 170 -20.10 9.15 -9.19
CA ASP A 170 -21.56 9.35 -9.24
C ASP A 170 -22.31 8.16 -9.86
N ARG A 171 -21.57 7.12 -10.29
CA ARG A 171 -22.10 5.91 -10.95
C ARG A 171 -22.86 6.22 -12.24
N SER A 172 -22.62 7.38 -12.84
CA SER A 172 -23.17 7.74 -14.14
C SER A 172 -22.57 6.84 -15.21
N ARG A 173 -23.40 6.41 -16.17
CA ARG A 173 -23.02 5.47 -17.23
C ARG A 173 -23.31 6.06 -18.59
N VAL A 174 -22.36 5.90 -19.50
CA VAL A 174 -22.47 6.29 -20.90
C VAL A 174 -22.29 5.05 -21.75
N SER A 175 -23.32 4.73 -22.54
CA SER A 175 -23.25 3.64 -23.50
C SER A 175 -22.29 3.99 -24.66
N LEU A 176 -21.51 3.01 -25.10
CA LEU A 176 -20.65 3.10 -26.27
C LEU A 176 -21.20 2.30 -27.47
N ASN A 177 -22.53 2.13 -27.54
CA ASN A 177 -23.19 1.34 -28.59
C ASN A 177 -22.91 1.81 -30.02
N GLN A 178 -22.48 3.07 -30.21
CA GLN A 178 -22.04 3.59 -31.51
C GLN A 178 -20.82 2.85 -32.09
N LEU A 179 -20.06 2.15 -31.24
CA LEU A 179 -18.96 1.29 -31.69
C LEU A 179 -19.44 -0.05 -32.25
N GLY A 180 -20.70 -0.42 -32.04
CA GLY A 180 -21.19 -1.77 -32.33
C GLY A 180 -20.62 -2.82 -31.36
N GLU A 181 -20.67 -4.09 -31.76
CA GLU A 181 -20.05 -5.17 -30.99
C GLU A 181 -18.53 -5.23 -31.23
N VAL A 182 -17.78 -5.40 -30.15
CA VAL A 182 -16.30 -5.42 -30.15
C VAL A 182 -15.77 -6.65 -29.43
N HIS A 183 -14.48 -6.94 -29.61
CA HIS A 183 -13.75 -8.04 -28.96
C HIS A 183 -12.56 -7.48 -28.17
N SER A 184 -12.24 -8.13 -27.05
CA SER A 184 -11.05 -7.85 -26.21
C SER A 184 -10.80 -6.36 -25.96
N PRO A 185 -11.77 -5.61 -25.41
CA PRO A 185 -11.62 -4.19 -25.15
C PRO A 185 -10.63 -3.94 -24.00
N ALA A 186 -9.56 -3.19 -24.23
CA ALA A 186 -8.58 -2.81 -23.22
C ALA A 186 -8.77 -1.33 -22.82
N LEU A 187 -9.13 -1.07 -21.56
CA LEU A 187 -9.09 0.29 -21.01
C LEU A 187 -7.66 0.62 -20.57
N ALA A 188 -7.14 1.76 -21.01
CA ALA A 188 -5.84 2.24 -20.57
C ALA A 188 -5.89 2.64 -19.09
N PRO A 189 -4.78 2.45 -18.35
CA PRO A 189 -4.68 2.84 -16.94
C PRO A 189 -5.12 4.26 -16.61
N ASN A 190 -4.90 5.23 -17.49
CA ASN A 190 -5.32 6.61 -17.28
C ASN A 190 -6.84 6.84 -17.44
N GLY A 191 -7.62 5.82 -17.82
CA GLY A 191 -9.07 5.91 -18.03
C GLY A 191 -9.50 6.71 -19.26
N ARG A 192 -8.54 7.15 -20.10
CA ARG A 192 -8.82 8.05 -21.25
C ARG A 192 -8.76 7.36 -22.60
N VAL A 193 -8.13 6.19 -22.70
CA VAL A 193 -7.96 5.49 -23.97
C VAL A 193 -8.59 4.11 -23.89
N LEU A 194 -9.34 3.74 -24.92
CA LEU A 194 -9.90 2.42 -25.11
C LEU A 194 -9.32 1.83 -26.39
N ALA A 195 -8.69 0.66 -26.32
CA ALA A 195 -8.35 -0.12 -27.51
C ALA A 195 -9.28 -1.33 -27.61
N TYR A 196 -9.64 -1.75 -28.82
CA TYR A 196 -10.52 -2.90 -29.01
C TYR A 196 -10.27 -3.54 -30.37
N SER A 197 -10.66 -4.80 -30.50
CA SER A 197 -10.70 -5.49 -31.78
C SER A 197 -12.13 -5.50 -32.30
N GLN A 198 -12.31 -5.40 -33.61
CA GLN A 198 -13.63 -5.49 -34.21
C GLN A 198 -13.56 -6.20 -35.55
N ARG A 199 -14.62 -6.95 -35.86
CA ARG A 199 -14.80 -7.56 -37.17
C ARG A 199 -15.98 -6.89 -37.88
N PRO A 200 -15.79 -6.30 -39.07
CA PRO A 200 -16.90 -5.77 -39.84
C PRO A 200 -17.89 -6.86 -40.21
N ALA A 201 -19.17 -6.50 -40.35
CA ALA A 201 -20.24 -7.44 -40.70
C ALA A 201 -20.16 -7.94 -42.16
N GLU A 202 -19.38 -7.28 -43.00
CA GLU A 202 -19.21 -7.63 -44.42
C GLU A 202 -18.56 -9.01 -44.58
N ALA A 203 -19.11 -9.81 -45.50
CA ALA A 203 -18.61 -11.15 -45.78
C ALA A 203 -17.15 -11.09 -46.29
N GLY A 204 -16.25 -11.78 -45.59
CA GLY A 204 -14.81 -11.79 -45.92
C GLY A 204 -14.00 -10.65 -45.31
N ALA A 205 -14.62 -9.72 -44.57
CA ALA A 205 -13.90 -8.67 -43.88
C ALA A 205 -12.97 -9.23 -42.79
N LYS A 206 -11.76 -8.67 -42.73
CA LYS A 206 -10.73 -9.00 -41.75
C LYS A 206 -11.01 -8.27 -40.43
N PRO A 207 -10.74 -8.89 -39.27
CA PRO A 207 -10.77 -8.15 -38.02
C PRO A 207 -9.69 -7.08 -38.01
N PHE A 208 -9.95 -6.00 -37.29
CA PHE A 208 -9.01 -4.90 -37.07
C PHE A 208 -8.84 -4.62 -35.57
N VAL A 209 -7.79 -3.88 -35.25
CA VAL A 209 -7.52 -3.27 -33.95
C VAL A 209 -7.75 -1.77 -34.09
N ALA A 210 -8.52 -1.17 -33.19
CA ALA A 210 -8.75 0.26 -33.15
C ALA A 210 -8.51 0.83 -31.75
N VAL A 211 -8.20 2.12 -31.72
CA VAL A 211 -8.00 2.91 -30.51
C VAL A 211 -8.96 4.10 -30.51
N LEU A 212 -9.58 4.36 -29.37
CA LEU A 212 -10.52 5.45 -29.15
C LEU A 212 -10.07 6.29 -27.95
N GLU A 213 -9.94 7.59 -28.17
CA GLU A 213 -9.70 8.59 -27.12
C GLU A 213 -11.06 9.02 -26.54
N LEU A 214 -11.31 8.68 -25.27
CA LEU A 214 -12.59 8.85 -24.58
C LEU A 214 -12.85 10.31 -24.16
N ASP A 215 -11.83 11.17 -24.16
CA ASP A 215 -11.93 12.60 -23.84
C ASP A 215 -12.18 13.48 -25.09
N ARG A 216 -11.99 12.94 -26.29
CA ARG A 216 -12.24 13.66 -27.55
C ARG A 216 -13.70 13.60 -27.96
N ARG A 217 -14.21 14.71 -28.52
CA ARG A 217 -15.55 14.81 -29.11
C ARG A 217 -15.42 15.43 -30.51
N PRO A 218 -15.99 14.83 -31.58
CA PRO A 218 -16.71 13.54 -31.58
C PRO A 218 -15.78 12.35 -31.26
N LEU A 219 -16.35 11.28 -30.70
CA LEU A 219 -15.63 10.02 -30.49
C LEU A 219 -15.33 9.40 -31.86
N GLN A 220 -14.06 9.40 -32.25
CA GLN A 220 -13.61 8.85 -33.53
C GLN A 220 -12.51 7.79 -33.30
N PRO A 221 -12.75 6.52 -33.64
CA PRO A 221 -11.75 5.48 -33.52
C PRO A 221 -10.69 5.59 -34.61
N THR A 222 -9.44 5.29 -34.25
CA THR A 222 -8.29 5.19 -35.16
C THR A 222 -7.94 3.72 -35.35
N THR A 223 -7.97 3.23 -36.59
CA THR A 223 -7.55 1.87 -36.93
C THR A 223 -6.02 1.75 -36.87
N VAL A 224 -5.53 0.78 -36.12
CA VAL A 224 -4.10 0.52 -35.88
C VAL A 224 -3.59 -0.68 -36.69
N PHE A 225 -4.43 -1.69 -36.91
CA PHE A 225 -4.08 -2.92 -37.61
C PHE A 225 -5.33 -3.54 -38.26
N PRO A 226 -5.28 -4.22 -39.42
CA PRO A 226 -4.11 -4.39 -40.30
C PRO A 226 -3.73 -3.09 -41.01
N THR A 227 -2.52 -3.04 -41.58
CA THR A 227 -2.08 -1.96 -42.46
C THR A 227 -1.83 -2.51 -43.87
N GLY A 228 -1.58 -1.64 -44.86
CA GLY A 228 -1.24 -2.09 -46.21
C GLY A 228 0.04 -2.96 -46.28
N GLU A 229 0.90 -2.88 -45.27
CA GLU A 229 2.17 -3.60 -45.17
C GLU A 229 2.09 -4.82 -44.24
N PHE A 230 1.22 -4.80 -43.23
CA PHE A 230 1.18 -5.81 -42.17
C PHE A 230 -0.22 -6.38 -41.97
N ASP A 231 -0.31 -7.71 -41.92
CA ASP A 231 -1.56 -8.47 -41.75
C ASP A 231 -1.31 -9.81 -41.03
N GLU A 232 -2.36 -10.36 -40.41
CA GLU A 232 -2.35 -11.67 -39.73
C GLU A 232 -3.45 -12.57 -40.34
N PRO A 233 -3.12 -13.36 -41.39
CA PRO A 233 -4.11 -14.14 -42.11
C PRO A 233 -4.81 -15.17 -41.23
N GLY A 234 -6.14 -15.23 -41.30
CA GLY A 234 -6.94 -16.21 -40.56
C GLY A 234 -7.28 -15.79 -39.11
N ALA A 235 -6.86 -14.59 -38.67
CA ALA A 235 -7.28 -14.05 -37.39
C ALA A 235 -8.82 -13.90 -37.34
N SER A 236 -9.42 -14.35 -36.22
CA SER A 236 -10.84 -14.15 -35.96
C SER A 236 -11.11 -12.83 -35.23
N HIS A 237 -10.20 -12.45 -34.34
CA HIS A 237 -10.13 -11.20 -33.57
C HIS A 237 -8.72 -11.05 -32.99
N TYR A 238 -8.44 -9.93 -32.32
CA TYR A 238 -7.19 -9.71 -31.58
C TYR A 238 -7.42 -9.55 -30.09
N VAL A 239 -6.47 -10.05 -29.31
CA VAL A 239 -6.31 -9.78 -27.89
C VAL A 239 -5.39 -8.58 -27.75
N ILE A 240 -5.76 -7.59 -26.95
CA ILE A 240 -5.05 -6.32 -26.88
C ILE A 240 -4.60 -6.07 -25.44
N HIS A 241 -3.47 -5.43 -25.26
CA HIS A 241 -2.95 -4.97 -23.97
C HIS A 241 -2.39 -3.56 -24.15
N ILE A 242 -2.66 -2.67 -23.20
CA ILE A 242 -2.13 -1.30 -23.23
C ILE A 242 -1.07 -1.17 -22.14
N PHE A 243 0.08 -0.61 -22.48
CA PHE A 243 1.15 -0.37 -21.51
C PHE A 243 0.77 0.76 -20.54
N PRO A 244 1.01 0.61 -19.23
CA PRO A 244 0.62 1.62 -18.24
C PRO A 244 1.28 2.98 -18.44
N ASP A 245 2.60 3.00 -18.62
CA ASP A 245 3.39 4.24 -18.67
C ASP A 245 3.89 4.54 -20.09
N SER A 246 3.27 3.94 -21.11
CA SER A 246 3.67 4.09 -22.50
C SER A 246 2.47 4.31 -23.44
N ASP A 247 2.75 4.96 -24.58
CA ASP A 247 1.82 5.16 -25.68
C ASP A 247 1.71 3.94 -26.61
N GLN A 248 2.29 2.82 -26.19
CA GLN A 248 2.30 1.56 -26.92
C GLN A 248 1.11 0.68 -26.54
N LEU A 249 0.76 -0.19 -27.47
CA LEU A 249 -0.15 -1.31 -27.30
C LEU A 249 0.53 -2.57 -27.82
N LEU A 250 0.20 -3.71 -27.20
CA LEU A 250 0.63 -5.04 -27.61
C LEU A 250 -0.61 -5.86 -27.93
N PHE A 251 -0.61 -6.57 -29.06
CA PHE A 251 -1.75 -7.38 -29.45
C PHE A 251 -1.33 -8.64 -30.22
N TYR A 252 -2.21 -9.63 -30.26
CA TYR A 252 -2.00 -10.88 -30.96
C TYR A 252 -3.33 -11.53 -31.32
N ALA A 253 -3.36 -12.32 -32.38
CA ALA A 253 -4.52 -13.16 -32.69
C ALA A 253 -4.44 -14.47 -31.89
N PRO A 254 -5.57 -15.00 -31.39
CA PRO A 254 -5.62 -16.38 -30.93
C PRO A 254 -5.22 -17.29 -32.11
N PHE A 255 -4.27 -18.20 -31.88
CA PHE A 255 -3.65 -19.03 -32.93
C PHE A 255 -2.85 -18.25 -34.00
N GLY A 256 -2.51 -16.99 -33.73
CA GLY A 256 -1.64 -16.18 -34.59
C GLY A 256 -0.19 -16.66 -34.60
N LYS A 257 0.54 -16.22 -35.62
CA LYS A 257 1.96 -16.54 -35.86
C LYS A 257 2.91 -15.53 -35.23
N ALA A 258 2.41 -14.37 -34.81
CA ALA A 258 3.19 -13.31 -34.22
C ALA A 258 2.46 -12.58 -33.08
N ILE A 259 3.26 -11.94 -32.24
CA ILE A 259 2.84 -10.89 -31.34
C ILE A 259 3.21 -9.55 -31.98
N TRP A 260 2.37 -8.55 -31.81
CA TRP A 260 2.50 -7.26 -32.45
C TRP A 260 2.56 -6.16 -31.40
N THR A 261 3.34 -5.11 -31.67
CA THR A 261 3.26 -3.85 -30.94
C THR A 261 3.10 -2.67 -31.87
N ALA A 262 2.37 -1.65 -31.44
CA ALA A 262 2.22 -0.39 -32.16
C ALA A 262 2.10 0.76 -31.17
N ARG A 263 2.29 1.99 -31.64
CA ARG A 263 1.80 3.16 -30.91
C ARG A 263 0.29 3.30 -31.09
N ARG A 264 -0.36 4.01 -30.17
CA ARG A 264 -1.81 4.32 -30.23
C ARG A 264 -2.25 5.04 -31.52
N ASP A 265 -1.34 5.77 -32.18
CA ASP A 265 -1.58 6.44 -33.47
C ASP A 265 -1.40 5.52 -34.69
N GLY A 266 -1.18 4.22 -34.48
CA GLY A 266 -0.95 3.24 -35.54
C GLY A 266 0.48 3.21 -36.07
N LYS A 267 1.38 4.09 -35.59
CA LYS A 267 2.77 4.15 -36.05
C LYS A 267 3.68 3.18 -35.29
N LYS A 268 4.88 2.98 -35.84
CA LYS A 268 5.93 2.10 -35.27
C LYS A 268 5.43 0.67 -35.00
N LEU A 269 4.60 0.15 -35.90
CA LEU A 269 4.16 -1.24 -35.84
C LEU A 269 5.38 -2.17 -35.94
N ARG A 270 5.45 -3.16 -35.06
CA ARG A 270 6.50 -4.19 -35.00
C ARG A 270 5.87 -5.56 -34.83
N SER A 271 6.44 -6.56 -35.49
CA SER A 271 6.07 -7.96 -35.33
C SER A 271 7.15 -8.74 -34.60
N TYR A 272 6.72 -9.69 -33.79
CA TYR A 272 7.56 -10.62 -33.03
C TYR A 272 7.06 -12.03 -33.34
N PRO A 273 7.68 -12.73 -34.31
CA PRO A 273 7.31 -14.10 -34.65
C PRO A 273 7.48 -15.04 -33.46
N LEU A 274 6.55 -15.98 -33.28
CA LEU A 274 6.64 -16.94 -32.18
C LEU A 274 7.89 -17.83 -32.30
N PRO A 275 8.50 -18.25 -31.18
CA PRO A 275 9.60 -19.22 -31.19
C PRO A 275 9.20 -20.54 -31.88
N ALA A 276 10.16 -21.18 -32.55
CA ALA A 276 9.91 -22.42 -33.28
C ALA A 276 9.33 -23.52 -32.38
N GLY A 277 8.33 -24.25 -32.89
CA GLY A 277 7.63 -25.31 -32.15
C GLY A 277 6.51 -24.81 -31.23
N TYR A 278 6.39 -23.50 -31.01
CA TYR A 278 5.27 -22.91 -30.29
C TYR A 278 4.17 -22.46 -31.24
N SER A 279 2.95 -22.63 -30.78
CA SER A 279 1.72 -22.21 -31.43
C SER A 279 0.86 -21.54 -30.38
N MET A 280 0.11 -20.49 -30.73
CA MET A 280 -0.91 -19.91 -29.86
C MET A 280 -0.34 -19.17 -28.62
N PRO A 281 -0.23 -17.83 -28.72
CA PRO A 281 -0.06 -17.00 -27.54
C PRO A 281 -1.35 -16.99 -26.71
N LEU A 282 -1.21 -17.20 -25.40
CA LEU A 282 -2.34 -17.39 -24.48
C LEU A 282 -2.56 -16.21 -23.56
N LEU A 283 -1.48 -15.70 -22.97
CA LEU A 283 -1.52 -14.60 -22.02
C LEU A 283 -0.23 -13.79 -22.12
N VAL A 284 -0.39 -12.48 -22.01
CA VAL A 284 0.73 -11.54 -21.95
C VAL A 284 0.61 -10.67 -20.72
N THR A 285 1.72 -10.53 -19.99
CA THR A 285 1.88 -9.56 -18.90
C THR A 285 2.94 -8.55 -19.30
N LEU A 286 2.62 -7.27 -19.19
CA LEU A 286 3.49 -6.18 -19.63
C LEU A 286 4.38 -5.68 -18.49
N SER A 287 5.58 -5.18 -18.81
CA SER A 287 6.33 -4.30 -17.91
C SER A 287 5.80 -2.87 -17.99
N GLY A 288 5.86 -2.13 -16.87
CA GLY A 288 5.38 -0.73 -16.84
C GLY A 288 6.14 0.17 -17.82
N ASP A 289 7.45 -0.04 -17.93
CA ASP A 289 8.37 0.71 -18.80
C ASP A 289 8.22 0.44 -20.31
N GLY A 290 7.38 -0.52 -20.70
CA GLY A 290 7.15 -0.87 -22.10
C GLY A 290 8.32 -1.54 -22.83
N ARG A 291 9.33 -2.06 -22.10
CA ARG A 291 10.51 -2.68 -22.71
C ARG A 291 10.43 -4.19 -22.83
N THR A 292 9.63 -4.84 -22.00
CA THR A 292 9.54 -6.31 -21.94
C THR A 292 8.11 -6.78 -21.75
N ALA A 293 7.84 -8.02 -22.16
CA ALA A 293 6.58 -8.71 -21.89
C ALA A 293 6.86 -10.16 -21.50
N ALA A 294 6.16 -10.66 -20.50
CA ALA A 294 6.12 -12.09 -20.21
C ALA A 294 4.96 -12.71 -21.01
N VAL A 295 5.27 -13.71 -21.82
CA VAL A 295 4.35 -14.33 -22.78
C VAL A 295 4.23 -15.81 -22.48
N THR A 296 3.01 -16.30 -22.28
CA THR A 296 2.73 -17.73 -22.19
C THR A 296 2.38 -18.28 -23.56
N LEU A 297 3.13 -19.29 -23.99
CA LEU A 297 3.00 -19.92 -25.30
C LEU A 297 2.68 -21.40 -25.13
N ALA A 298 1.80 -21.92 -25.99
CA ALA A 298 1.53 -23.35 -26.07
C ALA A 298 2.43 -24.04 -27.10
N ARG A 299 2.66 -25.34 -26.91
CA ARG A 299 3.21 -26.22 -27.94
C ARG A 299 2.60 -27.62 -27.84
N PRO A 300 2.25 -28.25 -28.97
CA PRO A 300 1.79 -29.63 -28.97
C PRO A 300 2.95 -30.61 -28.73
N VAL A 301 2.75 -31.60 -27.86
CA VAL A 301 3.70 -32.68 -27.54
C VAL A 301 2.93 -33.97 -27.25
N ASP A 302 3.14 -35.04 -28.01
CA ASP A 302 2.61 -36.39 -27.74
C ASP A 302 1.12 -36.45 -27.33
N ASN A 303 0.24 -35.79 -28.09
CA ASN A 303 -1.21 -35.63 -27.84
C ASN A 303 -1.61 -34.74 -26.64
N GLU A 304 -0.67 -34.05 -26.02
CA GLU A 304 -0.89 -33.05 -24.99
C GLU A 304 -0.45 -31.65 -25.47
N ILE A 305 -0.96 -30.60 -24.80
CA ILE A 305 -0.51 -29.23 -25.00
C ILE A 305 0.37 -28.87 -23.80
N GLN A 306 1.64 -28.56 -24.06
CA GLN A 306 2.55 -28.03 -23.05
C GLN A 306 2.59 -26.50 -23.12
N TYR A 307 2.84 -25.87 -21.97
CA TYR A 307 2.89 -24.43 -21.84
C TYR A 307 4.25 -23.99 -21.32
N ASP A 308 4.83 -22.98 -21.95
CA ASP A 308 6.09 -22.39 -21.52
C ASP A 308 5.98 -20.87 -21.49
N VAL A 309 6.66 -20.25 -20.54
CA VAL A 309 6.70 -18.80 -20.41
C VAL A 309 8.03 -18.25 -20.89
N HIS A 310 7.91 -17.21 -21.72
CA HIS A 310 9.02 -16.54 -22.33
C HIS A 310 9.00 -15.06 -21.96
N GLU A 311 10.15 -14.54 -21.60
CA GLU A 311 10.40 -13.10 -21.59
C GLU A 311 10.67 -12.65 -23.03
N LEU A 312 9.82 -11.77 -23.56
CA LEU A 312 9.99 -11.08 -24.83
C LEU A 312 10.60 -9.70 -24.57
N ASN A 313 11.80 -9.46 -25.11
CA ASN A 313 12.39 -8.13 -25.13
C ASN A 313 11.88 -7.35 -26.35
N LEU A 314 11.11 -6.28 -26.12
CA LEU A 314 10.46 -5.53 -27.21
C LEU A 314 11.44 -4.63 -27.97
N GLY A 315 12.57 -4.27 -27.35
CA GLY A 315 13.64 -3.50 -27.99
C GLY A 315 14.49 -4.33 -28.95
N LYS A 316 14.85 -5.56 -28.53
CA LYS A 316 15.72 -6.49 -29.28
C LYS A 316 14.96 -7.50 -30.14
N GLY A 317 13.68 -7.74 -29.83
CA GLY A 317 12.83 -8.69 -30.54
C GLY A 317 13.16 -10.16 -30.29
N ASN A 318 13.86 -10.49 -29.20
CA ASN A 318 14.21 -11.86 -28.88
C ASN A 318 13.43 -12.39 -27.67
N TYR A 319 13.23 -13.71 -27.68
CA TYR A 319 12.60 -14.46 -26.61
C TYR A 319 13.66 -15.14 -25.75
N ARG A 320 13.45 -15.13 -24.43
CA ARG A 320 14.20 -15.93 -23.47
C ARG A 320 13.22 -16.79 -22.69
N ARG A 321 13.32 -18.11 -22.82
CA ARG A 321 12.54 -19.05 -21.99
C ARG A 321 12.96 -18.87 -20.53
N LEU A 322 11.99 -18.83 -19.63
CA LEU A 322 12.25 -18.74 -18.19
C LEU A 322 12.33 -20.16 -17.61
N ASP A 323 13.38 -20.46 -16.84
CA ASP A 323 13.62 -21.80 -16.27
C ASP A 323 12.65 -22.14 -15.14
N GLY A 324 12.31 -23.44 -15.02
CA GLY A 324 11.32 -24.01 -14.10
C GLY A 324 9.98 -24.43 -14.74
N GLY A 325 9.94 -24.53 -16.06
CA GLY A 325 8.82 -25.09 -16.80
C GLY A 325 8.77 -26.61 -16.70
N SER A 326 7.74 -27.15 -16.05
CA SER A 326 7.03 -28.34 -16.53
C SER A 326 5.67 -28.55 -15.83
N THR A 327 4.65 -28.72 -16.69
CA THR A 327 3.47 -29.60 -16.59
C THR A 327 2.34 -29.39 -15.58
N GLU A 328 2.35 -28.42 -14.67
CA GLU A 328 1.15 -28.15 -13.87
C GLU A 328 0.71 -26.68 -13.94
N LEU A 329 -0.44 -26.45 -14.59
CA LEU A 329 -1.33 -25.35 -14.20
C LEU A 329 -1.53 -25.49 -12.68
N LEU A 330 -1.13 -24.50 -11.87
CA LEU A 330 -1.37 -24.52 -10.42
C LEU A 330 -2.88 -24.63 -10.16
N GLY A 331 -3.31 -25.87 -9.97
CA GLY A 331 -4.68 -26.33 -9.76
C GLY A 331 -4.70 -27.75 -9.20
N GLY A 332 -3.66 -28.13 -8.45
CA GLY A 332 -3.62 -29.35 -7.66
C GLY A 332 -4.03 -29.07 -6.22
N HIS A 333 -5.16 -29.65 -5.81
CA HIS A 333 -5.73 -29.74 -4.46
C HIS A 333 -5.58 -28.49 -3.55
N VAL A 334 -6.63 -27.66 -3.49
CA VAL A 334 -6.84 -26.79 -2.32
C VAL A 334 -7.56 -27.65 -1.27
N PRO A 335 -6.94 -28.00 -0.13
CA PRO A 335 -7.66 -28.69 0.93
C PRO A 335 -8.73 -27.75 1.47
N GLU A 336 -10.00 -28.14 1.34
CA GLU A 336 -11.09 -27.47 2.01
C GLU A 336 -10.95 -27.70 3.53
N PRO A 337 -11.03 -26.69 4.40
CA PRO A 337 -10.97 -26.88 5.86
C PRO A 337 -12.15 -27.68 6.46
N ARG A 338 -13.01 -28.31 5.64
CA ARG A 338 -14.21 -29.05 6.08
C ARG A 338 -14.51 -30.33 5.30
N ALA A 339 -13.56 -30.95 4.60
CA ALA A 339 -13.79 -32.26 3.98
C ALA A 339 -13.48 -33.42 4.95
N ALA A 340 -14.32 -33.58 5.98
CA ALA A 340 -14.44 -34.85 6.67
C ALA A 340 -15.32 -35.78 5.83
N ARG A 341 -14.72 -36.82 5.25
CA ARG A 341 -15.33 -38.00 4.60
C ARG A 341 -16.04 -37.78 3.25
N GLY A 342 -15.29 -38.05 2.17
CA GLY A 342 -15.81 -38.68 0.95
C GLY A 342 -16.29 -37.75 -0.16
N GLY A 343 -15.42 -37.51 -1.15
CA GLY A 343 -15.75 -36.86 -2.43
C GLY A 343 -14.90 -35.62 -2.70
N GLU A 344 -13.83 -35.74 -3.49
CA GLU A 344 -12.94 -34.62 -3.84
C GLU A 344 -13.58 -33.70 -4.90
N ALA A 345 -13.90 -32.45 -4.55
CA ALA A 345 -14.26 -31.42 -5.52
C ALA A 345 -12.99 -30.70 -6.01
N LEU A 346 -12.60 -30.94 -7.26
CA LEU A 346 -11.42 -30.31 -7.89
C LEU A 346 -11.74 -28.85 -8.29
N ARG A 347 -11.04 -27.87 -7.71
CA ARG A 347 -11.09 -26.44 -8.07
C ARG A 347 -9.76 -26.02 -8.72
N TRP A 348 -9.82 -25.22 -9.79
CA TRP A 348 -8.63 -24.75 -10.54
C TRP A 348 -8.54 -23.22 -10.58
N ALA A 349 -7.33 -22.67 -10.55
CA ALA A 349 -7.06 -21.25 -10.81
C ALA A 349 -6.12 -21.11 -12.02
N TRP A 350 -6.35 -20.10 -12.86
CA TRP A 350 -5.50 -19.84 -14.02
C TRP A 350 -4.33 -18.95 -13.62
N LEU A 351 -3.16 -19.57 -13.48
CA LEU A 351 -1.92 -18.91 -13.10
C LEU A 351 -0.94 -19.09 -14.27
N SER A 352 -0.69 -18.03 -15.04
CA SER A 352 0.41 -18.05 -16.03
C SER A 352 1.73 -17.86 -15.29
N ALA A 353 2.88 -18.35 -15.77
CA ALA A 353 4.16 -18.01 -15.12
C ALA A 353 4.57 -16.52 -15.20
N GLY A 354 3.95 -15.77 -16.12
CA GLY A 354 4.00 -14.30 -16.12
C GLY A 354 3.24 -13.66 -14.95
N GLY A 355 2.38 -14.43 -14.27
CA GLY A 355 1.77 -14.13 -12.98
C GLY A 355 2.15 -15.09 -11.83
N LEU A 356 2.82 -16.23 -12.08
CA LEU A 356 3.15 -17.31 -11.11
C LEU A 356 3.88 -18.53 -11.78
N ALA A 357 5.22 -18.60 -11.77
CA ALA A 357 6.00 -19.85 -11.59
C ALA A 357 7.44 -19.46 -11.19
N VAL A 358 8.11 -20.10 -10.22
CA VAL A 358 8.34 -21.55 -10.03
C VAL A 358 8.35 -21.97 -8.53
N GLY A 359 7.90 -23.20 -8.21
CA GLY A 359 8.14 -23.92 -6.95
C GLY A 359 6.92 -24.71 -6.43
N SER A 360 7.14 -25.87 -5.77
CA SER A 360 6.08 -26.72 -5.18
C SER A 360 5.10 -25.91 -4.33
N PRO A 361 3.85 -26.37 -4.09
CA PRO A 361 2.81 -25.62 -3.39
C PRO A 361 3.19 -25.10 -1.98
N GLN A 362 4.33 -25.53 -1.43
CA GLN A 362 4.89 -25.03 -0.17
C GLN A 362 5.89 -23.86 -0.33
N LYS A 363 6.33 -23.50 -1.55
CA LYS A 363 7.38 -22.50 -1.82
C LYS A 363 7.15 -21.77 -3.14
N ALA A 364 6.08 -20.97 -3.22
CA ALA A 364 5.94 -20.03 -4.32
C ALA A 364 7.03 -18.95 -4.21
N THR A 365 7.85 -18.78 -5.24
CA THR A 365 8.86 -17.71 -5.27
C THR A 365 8.66 -16.81 -6.48
N TYR A 366 8.43 -15.51 -6.23
CA TYR A 366 8.03 -14.49 -7.20
C TYR A 366 9.23 -13.88 -7.94
N PHE A 367 9.06 -13.53 -9.22
CA PHE A 367 10.07 -12.77 -9.98
C PHE A 367 9.76 -11.27 -9.88
N PRO A 368 10.55 -10.52 -9.10
CA PRO A 368 10.21 -9.13 -8.84
C PRO A 368 10.49 -8.24 -10.05
N ARG A 369 9.64 -7.24 -10.27
CA ARG A 369 9.67 -6.33 -11.43
C ARG A 369 9.83 -4.89 -11.02
N THR A 370 9.20 -4.49 -9.93
CA THR A 370 9.38 -3.18 -9.32
C THR A 370 10.43 -3.25 -8.23
N ALA A 371 11.09 -2.13 -7.95
CA ALA A 371 12.02 -2.06 -6.83
C ALA A 371 11.36 -2.45 -5.48
N ARG A 372 10.06 -2.16 -5.32
CA ARG A 372 9.26 -2.56 -4.16
C ARG A 372 9.10 -4.08 -4.07
N GLU A 373 8.83 -4.73 -5.19
CA GLU A 373 8.73 -6.19 -5.22
C GLU A 373 10.09 -6.84 -4.95
N TRP A 374 11.19 -6.29 -5.50
CA TRP A 374 12.55 -6.80 -5.24
C TRP A 374 12.92 -6.66 -3.76
N LEU A 375 12.50 -5.57 -3.13
CA LEU A 375 12.62 -5.36 -1.69
C LEU A 375 11.85 -6.42 -0.91
N ALA A 376 10.56 -6.63 -1.23
CA ALA A 376 9.74 -7.66 -0.59
C ALA A 376 10.31 -9.06 -0.76
N ALA A 377 10.84 -9.38 -1.95
CA ALA A 377 11.51 -10.64 -2.22
C ALA A 377 12.78 -10.81 -1.38
N SER A 378 13.58 -9.75 -1.21
CA SER A 378 14.75 -9.78 -0.32
C SER A 378 14.35 -10.16 1.11
N GLU A 379 13.29 -9.55 1.64
CA GLU A 379 12.79 -9.84 2.99
C GLU A 379 12.23 -11.28 3.11
N ALA A 380 11.56 -11.77 2.07
CA ALA A 380 11.08 -13.15 2.01
C ALA A 380 12.24 -14.16 2.00
N TYR A 381 13.29 -13.91 1.22
CA TYR A 381 14.48 -14.74 1.19
C TYR A 381 15.18 -14.80 2.55
N LEU A 382 15.23 -13.70 3.29
CA LEU A 382 15.77 -13.71 4.66
C LEU A 382 14.96 -14.59 5.60
N ARG A 383 13.62 -14.52 5.54
CA ARG A 383 12.73 -15.38 6.34
C ARG A 383 12.87 -16.87 5.99
N GLN A 384 13.22 -17.16 4.75
CA GLN A 384 13.50 -18.53 4.28
C GLN A 384 14.93 -19.00 4.56
N ASN A 385 15.75 -18.18 5.22
CA ASN A 385 17.16 -18.44 5.48
C ASN A 385 18.00 -18.62 4.19
N GLU A 386 17.70 -17.82 3.15
CA GLU A 386 18.39 -17.79 1.86
C GLU A 386 19.13 -16.46 1.63
N PRO A 387 20.18 -16.16 2.44
CA PRO A 387 20.77 -14.82 2.51
C PRO A 387 21.49 -14.38 1.21
N GLN A 388 21.97 -15.32 0.38
CA GLN A 388 22.57 -15.01 -0.92
C GLN A 388 21.52 -14.48 -1.91
N ARG A 389 20.32 -15.08 -1.93
CA ARG A 389 19.21 -14.64 -2.77
C ARG A 389 18.62 -13.33 -2.26
N ALA A 390 18.57 -13.14 -0.94
CA ALA A 390 18.21 -11.87 -0.34
C ALA A 390 19.15 -10.74 -0.80
N MET A 391 20.46 -10.96 -0.74
CA MET A 391 21.46 -9.98 -1.18
C MET A 391 21.31 -9.61 -2.66
N ALA A 392 21.18 -10.61 -3.53
CA ALA A 392 20.95 -10.38 -4.96
C ALA A 392 19.64 -9.59 -5.22
N ALA A 393 18.58 -9.90 -4.46
CA ALA A 393 17.31 -9.20 -4.59
C ALA A 393 17.38 -7.74 -4.08
N ALA A 394 18.05 -7.49 -2.95
CA ALA A 394 18.27 -6.14 -2.42
C ALA A 394 19.10 -5.28 -3.39
N ALA A 395 20.19 -5.83 -3.94
CA ALA A 395 20.99 -5.16 -4.95
C ALA A 395 20.14 -4.81 -6.19
N ARG A 396 19.33 -5.77 -6.66
CA ARG A 396 18.46 -5.55 -7.81
C ARG A 396 17.37 -4.51 -7.54
N ALA A 397 16.83 -4.47 -6.32
CA ALA A 397 15.86 -3.46 -5.90
C ALA A 397 16.41 -2.02 -6.04
N ARG A 398 17.72 -1.83 -5.86
CA ARG A 398 18.39 -0.53 -6.03
C ARG A 398 18.60 -0.13 -7.49
N GLU A 399 18.73 -1.09 -8.39
CA GLU A 399 19.01 -0.85 -9.81
C GLU A 399 17.75 -0.56 -10.63
N VAL A 400 16.60 -1.10 -10.22
CA VAL A 400 15.34 -1.00 -10.97
C VAL A 400 14.77 0.41 -10.89
N GLN A 401 14.44 0.98 -12.05
CA GLN A 401 13.80 2.29 -12.17
C GLN A 401 12.30 2.19 -12.48
N PRO A 402 11.47 3.09 -11.93
CA PRO A 402 11.84 4.05 -10.88
C PRO A 402 12.12 3.33 -9.55
N PRO A 403 13.07 3.84 -8.74
CA PRO A 403 13.30 3.30 -7.41
C PRO A 403 12.01 3.38 -6.57
N PRO A 404 11.89 2.59 -5.48
CA PRO A 404 10.73 2.67 -4.62
C PRO A 404 10.68 4.06 -3.99
N LEU A 405 9.48 4.46 -3.55
CA LEU A 405 9.27 5.74 -2.88
C LEU A 405 10.17 5.97 -1.65
N ASP A 406 10.88 4.96 -1.14
CA ASP A 406 11.81 5.07 0.00
C ASP A 406 13.17 4.42 -0.32
N PRO A 407 14.19 5.22 -0.72
CA PRO A 407 15.54 4.71 -0.94
C PRO A 407 16.23 4.21 0.33
N GLY A 408 15.83 4.68 1.52
CA GLY A 408 16.38 4.20 2.79
C GLY A 408 15.98 2.75 3.08
N ASP A 409 14.75 2.35 2.72
CA ASP A 409 14.29 0.96 2.83
C ASP A 409 15.19 -0.01 2.04
N LEU A 410 15.67 0.40 0.85
CA LEU A 410 16.54 -0.42 0.01
C LEU A 410 17.88 -0.72 0.70
N TRP A 411 18.52 0.33 1.24
CA TRP A 411 19.78 0.20 1.96
C TRP A 411 19.63 -0.62 3.24
N ARG A 412 18.49 -0.50 3.95
CA ARG A 412 18.18 -1.35 5.12
C ARG A 412 18.02 -2.82 4.75
N ALA A 413 17.38 -3.13 3.61
CA ALA A 413 17.28 -4.51 3.14
C ALA A 413 18.63 -5.10 2.76
N GLU A 414 19.49 -4.34 2.09
CA GLU A 414 20.86 -4.77 1.81
C GLU A 414 21.66 -4.99 3.09
N ALA A 415 21.54 -4.10 4.08
CA ALA A 415 22.20 -4.26 5.36
C ALA A 415 21.79 -5.57 6.06
N ARG A 416 20.49 -5.86 6.13
CA ARG A 416 19.97 -7.11 6.70
C ARG A 416 20.44 -8.34 5.92
N ALA A 417 20.49 -8.27 4.59
CA ALA A 417 20.98 -9.34 3.76
C ALA A 417 22.49 -9.59 3.95
N ALA A 418 23.29 -8.53 4.03
CA ALA A 418 24.73 -8.62 4.29
C ALA A 418 25.01 -9.21 5.68
N LEU A 419 24.23 -8.79 6.68
CA LEU A 419 24.32 -9.32 8.03
C LEU A 419 24.03 -10.82 8.05
N ALA A 420 22.97 -11.26 7.37
CA ALA A 420 22.62 -12.68 7.28
C ALA A 420 23.65 -13.52 6.51
N LEU A 421 24.45 -12.89 5.64
CA LEU A 421 25.61 -13.51 4.98
C LEU A 421 26.87 -13.56 5.88
N GLY A 422 26.83 -12.96 7.07
CA GLY A 422 28.00 -12.80 7.93
C GLY A 422 28.98 -11.72 7.48
N ASN A 423 28.58 -10.85 6.53
CA ASN A 423 29.39 -9.72 6.07
C ASN A 423 29.07 -8.46 6.90
N GLY A 424 29.62 -8.40 8.12
CA GLY A 424 29.41 -7.30 9.06
C GLY A 424 29.79 -5.93 8.51
N ALA A 425 30.92 -5.82 7.80
CA ALA A 425 31.41 -4.56 7.26
C ALA A 425 30.45 -3.97 6.20
N GLN A 426 29.96 -4.80 5.25
CA GLN A 426 28.97 -4.36 4.27
C GLN A 426 27.63 -4.03 4.93
N ALA A 427 27.22 -4.84 5.92
CA ALA A 427 25.99 -4.61 6.66
C ALA A 427 26.00 -3.25 7.38
N ALA A 428 27.09 -2.97 8.08
CA ALA A 428 27.31 -1.69 8.76
C ALA A 428 27.30 -0.53 7.77
N SER A 429 28.07 -0.62 6.68
CA SER A 429 28.13 0.44 5.68
C SER A 429 26.76 0.72 5.05
N ALA A 430 26.03 -0.31 4.60
CA ALA A 430 24.69 -0.15 4.05
C ALA A 430 23.71 0.49 5.05
N TRP A 431 23.81 0.14 6.34
CA TRP A 431 23.00 0.75 7.39
C TRP A 431 23.34 2.23 7.61
N GLU A 432 24.63 2.59 7.56
CA GLU A 432 25.07 3.99 7.61
C GLU A 432 24.50 4.82 6.47
N PHE A 433 24.52 4.29 5.23
CA PHE A 433 23.91 4.95 4.07
C PHE A 433 22.42 5.18 4.28
N ALA A 434 21.69 4.18 4.77
CA ALA A 434 20.28 4.31 5.06
C ALA A 434 20.01 5.42 6.09
N LEU A 435 20.75 5.43 7.20
CA LEU A 435 20.54 6.34 8.32
C LEU A 435 20.95 7.79 8.02
N LEU A 436 22.07 7.96 7.32
CA LEU A 436 22.71 9.26 7.13
C LEU A 436 22.34 9.92 5.79
N GLN A 437 22.20 9.18 4.70
CA GLN A 437 21.86 9.78 3.40
C GLN A 437 20.36 9.82 3.12
N TYR A 438 19.59 8.93 3.77
CA TYR A 438 18.13 8.88 3.64
C TYR A 438 17.42 8.93 5.00
N PRO A 439 17.69 9.93 5.86
CA PRO A 439 17.09 10.05 7.19
C PRO A 439 15.56 10.24 7.17
N VAL A 440 14.97 10.72 6.08
CA VAL A 440 13.51 10.85 5.88
C VAL A 440 12.96 9.63 5.16
N GLY A 441 11.93 8.99 5.74
CA GLY A 441 11.24 7.82 5.17
C GLY A 441 9.72 8.02 5.01
N LYS A 442 8.99 6.95 4.66
CA LYS A 442 7.53 7.01 4.38
C LYS A 442 6.65 7.51 5.51
N LYS A 443 6.92 7.08 6.76
CA LYS A 443 6.11 7.42 7.95
C LYS A 443 6.45 8.80 8.52
N GLY A 444 7.39 9.50 7.92
CA GLY A 444 8.00 10.70 8.45
C GLY A 444 9.07 10.44 9.50
N LEU A 445 9.69 11.51 9.99
CA LEU A 445 10.75 11.45 10.99
C LEU A 445 10.23 10.97 12.36
N PRO A 446 10.90 10.00 13.03
CA PRO A 446 10.57 9.62 14.39
C PRO A 446 11.20 10.62 15.38
N TRP A 447 10.39 11.57 15.86
CA TRP A 447 10.80 12.58 16.83
C TRP A 447 10.79 12.02 18.25
N ALA A 448 11.87 12.23 19.01
CA ALA A 448 11.84 12.15 20.47
C ALA A 448 11.35 13.49 21.04
N PHE A 449 10.60 13.47 22.13
CA PHE A 449 10.10 14.70 22.72
C PHE A 449 11.18 15.37 23.59
N PRO A 450 11.09 16.69 23.87
CA PRO A 450 12.13 17.43 24.59
C PRO A 450 12.48 16.92 25.98
N ALA A 451 13.65 17.33 26.48
CA ALA A 451 13.99 17.15 27.88
C ALA A 451 12.91 17.82 28.77
N GLY A 452 12.14 17.02 29.50
CA GLY A 452 11.02 17.47 30.34
C GLY A 452 9.62 17.17 29.79
N SER A 453 9.47 16.77 28.53
CA SER A 453 8.22 16.15 28.08
C SER A 453 8.21 14.70 28.52
N HIS A 454 7.33 14.35 29.45
CA HIS A 454 7.18 12.97 29.94
C HIS A 454 6.36 12.09 28.99
N LEU A 455 6.34 12.46 27.70
CA LEU A 455 5.64 11.72 26.68
C LEU A 455 6.37 10.42 26.36
N PRO A 456 5.66 9.33 26.08
CA PRO A 456 6.27 8.10 25.61
C PRO A 456 6.97 8.38 24.28
N ASN A 457 8.23 7.98 24.16
CA ASN A 457 8.93 7.95 22.87
C ASN A 457 8.05 7.20 21.85
N PRO A 458 7.98 7.65 20.58
CA PRO A 458 7.27 6.87 19.59
C PRO A 458 7.81 5.45 19.58
N LEU A 459 6.88 4.48 19.59
CA LEU A 459 7.14 3.04 19.71
C LEU A 459 8.18 2.49 18.72
N ASP A 460 8.54 3.24 17.68
CA ASP A 460 9.55 2.85 16.67
C ASP A 460 11.01 3.21 17.06
N THR A 461 11.29 4.15 17.96
CA THR A 461 12.69 4.57 18.26
C THR A 461 13.47 3.50 19.03
N ALA A 462 12.80 2.79 19.94
CA ALA A 462 13.41 1.69 20.70
C ALA A 462 13.69 0.46 19.82
N ALA A 463 12.80 0.18 18.86
CA ALA A 463 12.99 -0.89 17.88
C ALA A 463 14.15 -0.57 16.92
N ALA A 464 14.23 0.67 16.42
CA ALA A 464 15.32 1.12 15.56
C ALA A 464 16.68 1.11 16.28
N LEU A 465 16.73 1.49 17.57
CA LEU A 465 17.94 1.39 18.38
C LEU A 465 18.38 -0.05 18.62
N LYS A 466 17.42 -0.95 18.87
CA LYS A 466 17.70 -2.38 19.03
C LYS A 466 18.24 -2.98 17.74
N GLU A 467 17.68 -2.60 16.61
CA GLU A 467 18.16 -3.02 15.29
C GLU A 467 19.57 -2.48 15.00
N LEU A 468 19.84 -1.20 15.27
CA LEU A 468 21.17 -0.60 15.15
C LEU A 468 22.23 -1.32 15.99
N ALA A 469 21.88 -1.74 17.20
CA ALA A 469 22.79 -2.49 18.07
C ALA A 469 23.28 -3.81 17.46
N VAL A 470 22.44 -4.47 16.65
CA VAL A 470 22.81 -5.71 15.95
C VAL A 470 23.91 -5.44 14.92
N PHE A 471 23.81 -4.34 14.17
CA PHE A 471 24.80 -3.99 13.16
C PHE A 471 26.13 -3.53 13.77
N VAL A 472 26.09 -2.81 14.90
CA VAL A 472 27.32 -2.47 15.66
C VAL A 472 28.02 -3.72 16.17
N ALA A 473 27.26 -4.67 16.72
CA ALA A 473 27.83 -5.94 17.20
C ALA A 473 28.44 -6.78 16.06
N ALA A 474 27.90 -6.68 14.84
CA ALA A 474 28.41 -7.37 13.66
C ALA A 474 29.67 -6.75 13.06
N ALA A 475 29.96 -5.47 13.36
CA ALA A 475 31.14 -4.74 12.88
C ALA A 475 31.72 -3.85 13.99
N PRO A 476 32.30 -4.43 15.07
CA PRO A 476 32.77 -3.69 16.24
C PRO A 476 33.92 -2.71 15.92
N GLU A 477 34.65 -2.95 14.83
CA GLU A 477 35.69 -2.05 14.32
C GLU A 477 35.14 -0.77 13.68
N ASN A 478 33.84 -0.74 13.34
CA ASN A 478 33.20 0.43 12.75
C ASN A 478 32.91 1.50 13.83
N ARG A 479 33.83 2.46 13.92
CA ARG A 479 33.79 3.56 14.90
C ARG A 479 32.64 4.52 14.66
N LEU A 480 32.29 4.80 13.40
CA LEU A 480 31.20 5.71 13.05
C LEU A 480 29.85 5.15 13.53
N LEU A 481 29.55 3.90 13.18
CA LEU A 481 28.30 3.25 13.59
C LEU A 481 28.17 3.14 15.12
N SER A 482 29.27 2.84 15.80
CA SER A 482 29.33 2.83 17.28
C SER A 482 29.04 4.22 17.88
N ALA A 483 29.62 5.28 17.30
CA ALA A 483 29.36 6.65 17.74
C ALA A 483 27.90 7.07 17.49
N LEU A 484 27.32 6.68 16.35
CA LEU A 484 25.91 6.92 16.03
C LEU A 484 24.97 6.18 16.98
N GLN A 485 25.28 4.93 17.35
CA GLN A 485 24.50 4.18 18.34
C GLN A 485 24.51 4.87 19.70
N ALA A 486 25.69 5.31 20.16
CA ALA A 486 25.82 6.05 21.40
C ALA A 486 25.01 7.35 21.34
N ALA A 487 25.13 8.13 20.26
CA ALA A 487 24.42 9.39 20.07
C ALA A 487 22.89 9.20 20.09
N CYS A 488 22.38 8.23 19.33
CA CYS A 488 20.96 7.89 19.32
C CYS A 488 20.48 7.40 20.69
N THR A 489 21.29 6.62 21.40
CA THR A 489 20.97 6.15 22.75
C THR A 489 20.84 7.32 23.73
N SER A 490 21.83 8.22 23.77
CA SER A 490 21.78 9.43 24.61
C SER A 490 20.59 10.31 24.24
N ARG A 491 20.28 10.45 22.94
CA ARG A 491 19.09 11.18 22.45
C ARG A 491 17.80 10.60 23.03
N THR A 492 17.59 9.28 22.93
CA THR A 492 16.38 8.63 23.45
C THR A 492 16.23 8.66 24.97
N LYS A 493 17.34 8.85 25.70
CA LYS A 493 17.35 9.08 27.16
C LYS A 493 17.09 10.54 27.53
N GLY A 494 16.86 11.43 26.56
CA GLY A 494 16.70 12.87 26.79
C GLY A 494 18.01 13.60 27.09
N GLN A 495 19.16 12.96 26.88
CA GLN A 495 20.49 13.52 27.14
C GLN A 495 21.00 14.27 25.90
N ALA A 496 20.28 15.32 25.49
CA ALA A 496 20.51 15.94 24.18
C ALA A 496 21.90 16.57 24.02
N GLN A 497 22.47 17.16 25.06
CA GLN A 497 23.83 17.73 25.01
C GLN A 497 24.90 16.65 24.78
N GLU A 498 24.74 15.50 25.43
CA GLU A 498 25.62 14.36 25.23
C GLU A 498 25.49 13.81 23.81
N ALA A 499 24.25 13.69 23.30
CA ALA A 499 23.99 13.28 21.93
C ALA A 499 24.65 14.22 20.91
N LEU A 500 24.53 15.53 21.09
CA LEU A 500 25.16 16.54 20.22
C LEU A 500 26.69 16.43 20.22
N ALA A 501 27.31 16.23 21.39
CA ALA A 501 28.75 16.01 21.50
C ALA A 501 29.19 14.72 20.79
N LEU A 502 28.38 13.66 20.85
CA LEU A 502 28.64 12.40 20.14
C LEU A 502 28.47 12.54 18.62
N TYR A 503 27.48 13.29 18.14
CA TYR A 503 27.35 13.61 16.71
C TYR A 503 28.52 14.45 16.20
N ALA A 504 29.03 15.40 17.00
CA ALA A 504 30.22 16.17 16.63
C ALA A 504 31.44 15.27 16.42
N LYS A 505 31.65 14.28 17.30
CA LYS A 505 32.70 13.26 17.11
C LYS A 505 32.44 12.37 15.89
N ALA A 506 31.18 12.02 15.62
CA ALA A 506 30.83 11.21 14.45
C ALA A 506 31.14 11.92 13.12
N VAL A 507 31.07 13.26 13.07
CA VAL A 507 31.49 14.04 11.88
C VAL A 507 32.95 13.77 11.51
N GLU A 508 33.84 13.66 12.50
CA GLU A 508 35.28 13.40 12.29
C GLU A 508 35.55 12.00 11.74
N MET A 509 34.58 11.09 11.85
CA MET A 509 34.67 9.69 11.41
C MET A 509 34.02 9.45 10.04
N CYS A 510 33.38 10.47 9.46
CA CYS A 510 32.66 10.35 8.19
C CYS A 510 33.63 10.24 7.00
N SER A 511 33.32 9.36 6.06
CA SER A 511 34.11 9.12 4.85
C SER A 511 33.78 10.04 3.67
N SER A 512 32.70 10.82 3.74
CA SER A 512 32.30 11.76 2.69
C SER A 512 31.48 12.94 3.21
N GLU A 513 31.40 14.01 2.42
CA GLU A 513 30.60 15.20 2.76
C GLU A 513 29.10 14.89 2.89
N ALA A 514 28.57 13.95 2.10
CA ALA A 514 27.17 13.52 2.21
C ALA A 514 26.89 12.82 3.54
N MET A 515 27.85 12.04 4.05
CA MET A 515 27.75 11.42 5.38
C MET A 515 27.83 12.48 6.49
N VAL A 516 28.72 13.47 6.35
CA VAL A 516 28.77 14.62 7.27
C VAL A 516 27.43 15.38 7.29
N ALA A 517 26.82 15.61 6.12
CA ALA A 517 25.50 16.22 6.02
C ALA A 517 24.43 15.39 6.73
N GLY A 518 24.46 14.06 6.60
CA GLY A 518 23.61 13.14 7.34
C GLY A 518 23.78 13.20 8.86
N VAL A 519 25.02 13.24 9.34
CA VAL A 519 25.29 13.38 10.79
C VAL A 519 24.79 14.73 11.30
N LYS A 520 24.99 15.81 10.53
CA LYS A 520 24.42 17.13 10.85
C LYS A 520 22.90 17.11 10.82
N PHE A 521 22.27 16.38 9.91
CA PHE A 521 20.83 16.19 9.90
C PHE A 521 20.34 15.57 11.21
N GLN A 522 21.01 14.51 11.68
CA GLN A 522 20.69 13.86 12.96
C GLN A 522 20.98 14.76 14.19
N ALA A 523 22.05 15.56 14.14
CA ALA A 523 22.33 16.57 15.16
C ALA A 523 21.24 17.66 15.19
N GLY A 524 20.73 18.06 14.02
CA GLY A 524 19.61 19.00 13.90
C GLY A 524 18.35 18.45 14.56
N LEU A 525 18.05 17.16 14.38
CA LEU A 525 16.97 16.48 15.12
C LEU A 525 17.20 16.58 16.63
N ALA A 526 18.36 16.17 17.13
CA ALA A 526 18.65 16.20 18.56
C ALA A 526 18.58 17.62 19.16
N ALA A 527 19.08 18.64 18.46
CA ALA A 527 18.99 20.04 18.89
C ALA A 527 17.54 20.52 18.90
N TYR A 528 16.75 20.15 17.89
CA TYR A 528 15.34 20.50 17.82
C TYR A 528 14.56 19.90 18.99
N GLU A 529 14.77 18.61 19.24
CA GLU A 529 14.20 17.89 20.38
C GLU A 529 14.64 18.56 21.69
N ALA A 530 15.88 19.04 21.82
CA ALA A 530 16.34 19.81 22.99
C ALA A 530 15.68 21.20 23.15
N GLY A 531 14.86 21.65 22.18
CA GLY A 531 14.33 23.02 22.12
C GLY A 531 15.37 24.07 21.70
N GLN A 532 16.50 23.66 21.12
CA GLN A 532 17.58 24.52 20.65
C GLN A 532 17.40 24.84 19.16
N LEU A 533 16.34 25.60 18.86
CA LEU A 533 15.83 25.79 17.50
C LEU A 533 16.82 26.47 16.55
N MET A 534 17.56 27.48 17.00
CA MET A 534 18.63 28.08 16.17
C MET A 534 19.69 27.04 15.80
N GLN A 535 20.18 26.27 16.77
CA GLN A 535 21.20 25.25 16.52
C GLN A 535 20.67 24.13 15.61
N ALA A 536 19.40 23.74 15.77
CA ALA A 536 18.73 22.82 14.87
C ALA A 536 18.69 23.35 13.43
N GLY A 537 18.29 24.62 13.28
CA GLY A 537 18.27 25.32 12.01
C GLY A 537 19.63 25.36 11.34
N GLU A 538 20.70 25.66 12.08
CA GLU A 538 22.07 25.73 11.58
C GLU A 538 22.61 24.36 11.13
N HIS A 539 22.32 23.29 11.89
CA HIS A 539 22.68 21.94 11.52
C HIS A 539 22.01 21.48 10.22
N TRP A 540 20.70 21.70 10.08
CA TRP A 540 19.97 21.37 8.86
C TRP A 540 20.34 22.26 7.67
N GLU A 541 20.58 23.55 7.90
CA GLU A 541 21.06 24.45 6.86
C GLU A 541 22.42 23.98 6.33
N SER A 542 23.33 23.59 7.23
CA SER A 542 24.62 23.05 6.83
C SER A 542 24.49 21.72 6.08
N ALA A 543 23.50 20.89 6.37
CA ALA A 543 23.22 19.68 5.59
C ALA A 543 22.67 20.01 4.20
N ALA A 544 21.75 20.98 4.11
CA ALA A 544 21.14 21.44 2.86
C ALA A 544 22.15 22.06 1.88
N ARG A 545 23.23 22.66 2.38
CA ARG A 545 24.31 23.23 1.56
C ARG A 545 25.23 22.18 0.91
N CYS A 546 25.14 20.91 1.31
CA CYS A 546 26.01 19.86 0.79
C CYS A 546 25.51 19.37 -0.59
N PRO A 547 26.26 19.56 -1.68
CA PRO A 547 25.80 19.24 -3.04
C PRO A 547 25.49 17.75 -3.31
N GLY A 548 26.02 16.85 -2.46
CA GLY A 548 25.84 15.41 -2.59
C GLY A 548 24.81 14.80 -1.64
N PHE A 549 24.12 15.61 -0.83
CA PHE A 549 23.15 15.10 0.15
C PHE A 549 21.77 14.87 -0.52
N PRO A 550 21.27 13.62 -0.59
CA PRO A 550 20.06 13.30 -1.37
C PRO A 550 18.77 13.97 -0.88
N GLN A 551 18.73 14.42 0.38
CA GLN A 551 17.56 15.00 1.04
C GLN A 551 17.79 16.45 1.48
N ALA A 552 18.59 17.19 0.70
CA ALA A 552 18.94 18.59 0.96
C ALA A 552 17.72 19.52 0.98
N ASP A 553 16.69 19.24 0.18
CA ASP A 553 15.44 20.00 0.16
C ASP A 553 14.61 19.83 1.43
N TYR A 554 14.53 18.60 1.97
CA TYR A 554 13.96 18.35 3.30
C TYR A 554 14.75 19.07 4.39
N ALA A 555 16.08 19.04 4.35
CA ALA A 555 16.91 19.73 5.33
C ALA A 555 16.72 21.26 5.26
N ALA A 556 16.65 21.85 4.06
CA ALA A 556 16.37 23.26 3.87
C ALA A 556 15.01 23.67 4.47
N GLY A 557 14.00 22.84 4.24
CA GLY A 557 12.66 23.04 4.79
C GLY A 557 12.61 22.94 6.32
N LEU A 558 13.23 21.90 6.90
CA LEU A 558 13.35 21.74 8.35
C LEU A 558 14.11 22.90 9.00
N SER A 559 15.19 23.37 8.35
CA SER A 559 15.95 24.53 8.77
C SER A 559 15.07 25.79 8.83
N ALA A 560 14.34 26.07 7.76
CA ALA A 560 13.42 27.20 7.71
C ALA A 560 12.33 27.13 8.80
N MET A 561 11.77 25.94 9.03
CA MET A 561 10.81 25.70 10.11
C MET A 561 11.41 25.97 11.48
N ALA A 562 12.62 25.48 11.76
CA ALA A 562 13.31 25.72 13.03
C ALA A 562 13.50 27.23 13.30
N TYR A 563 13.98 27.96 12.30
CA TYR A 563 14.17 29.41 12.40
C TYR A 563 12.84 30.15 12.57
N LYS A 564 11.78 29.78 11.83
CA LYS A 564 10.45 30.39 11.99
C LYS A 564 9.89 30.18 13.40
N LEU A 565 10.01 28.96 13.93
CA LEU A 565 9.48 28.60 15.26
C LEU A 565 10.32 29.16 16.42
N ASP A 566 11.59 29.50 16.18
CA ASP A 566 12.48 30.15 17.16
C ASP A 566 12.05 31.59 17.48
N GLY A 567 11.59 32.32 16.47
CA GLY A 567 10.97 33.64 16.64
C GLY A 567 11.90 34.78 17.06
N ARG A 568 13.21 34.55 17.27
CA ARG A 568 14.16 35.62 17.58
C ARG A 568 14.37 36.59 16.40
N PRO A 569 14.78 37.85 16.67
CA PRO A 569 15.08 38.82 15.62
C PRO A 569 16.07 38.26 14.58
N GLY A 570 15.82 38.50 13.30
CA GLY A 570 16.65 38.02 12.18
C GLY A 570 16.42 36.56 11.76
N MET A 571 15.66 35.75 12.53
CA MET A 571 15.40 34.35 12.14
C MET A 571 14.49 34.23 10.92
N ASN A 572 13.61 35.21 10.67
CA ASN A 572 12.79 35.24 9.45
C ASN A 572 13.65 35.32 8.18
N GLU A 573 14.68 36.16 8.18
CA GLU A 573 15.59 36.30 7.03
C GLU A 573 16.42 35.04 6.83
N ARG A 574 16.90 34.41 7.91
CA ARG A 574 17.58 33.12 7.87
C ARG A 574 16.68 32.01 7.34
N ALA A 575 15.42 31.96 7.74
CA ALA A 575 14.45 31.01 7.22
C ALA A 575 14.26 31.17 5.71
N ASP A 576 14.08 32.40 5.24
CA ASP A 576 13.91 32.69 3.81
C ASP A 576 15.19 32.36 3.02
N ALA A 577 16.38 32.57 3.60
CA ALA A 577 17.65 32.16 3.01
C ALA A 577 17.79 30.62 2.94
N ALA A 578 17.38 29.89 3.98
CA ALA A 578 17.38 28.44 4.00
C ALA A 578 16.43 27.86 2.93
N LEU A 579 15.23 28.42 2.77
CA LEU A 579 14.28 27.98 1.72
C LEU A 579 14.88 28.10 0.32
N ARG A 580 15.68 29.13 0.04
CA ARG A 580 16.35 29.29 -1.27
C ARG A 580 17.34 28.16 -1.58
N LEU A 581 17.87 27.45 -0.57
CA LEU A 581 18.72 26.28 -0.78
C LEU A 581 17.91 25.07 -1.28
N GLY A 582 16.67 24.90 -0.81
CA GLY A 582 15.81 23.76 -1.13
C GLY A 582 14.93 23.94 -2.37
N ILE A 583 14.71 25.18 -2.84
CA ILE A 583 13.87 25.47 -4.01
C ILE A 583 14.66 25.19 -5.30
N ALA A 584 14.78 23.91 -5.65
CA ALA A 584 15.03 23.51 -7.02
C ALA A 584 13.70 23.53 -7.80
N TRP A 585 13.69 24.05 -9.03
CA TRP A 585 12.47 24.11 -9.85
C TRP A 585 11.82 22.74 -10.11
N ASN A 586 12.57 21.65 -9.93
CA ASN A 586 12.16 20.27 -10.15
C ASN A 586 11.95 19.46 -8.85
N SER A 587 12.09 20.04 -7.66
CA SER A 587 11.83 19.30 -6.41
C SER A 587 10.33 19.04 -6.22
N SER A 588 9.97 17.84 -5.77
CA SER A 588 8.61 17.49 -5.36
C SER A 588 8.12 18.30 -4.14
N LEU A 589 9.03 18.91 -3.38
CA LEU A 589 8.71 19.73 -2.20
C LEU A 589 8.45 21.20 -2.52
N LYS A 590 8.60 21.64 -3.77
CA LYS A 590 8.51 23.06 -4.14
C LYS A 590 7.26 23.74 -3.58
N ASN A 591 6.09 23.11 -3.72
CA ASN A 591 4.82 23.67 -3.25
C ASN A 591 4.72 23.72 -1.72
N ASP A 592 5.35 22.77 -1.02
CA ASP A 592 5.36 22.71 0.43
C ASP A 592 6.31 23.78 0.98
N LEU A 593 7.52 23.88 0.43
CA LEU A 593 8.51 24.92 0.79
C LEU A 593 7.96 26.34 0.60
N LEU A 594 7.22 26.59 -0.48
CA LEU A 594 6.57 27.90 -0.73
C LEU A 594 5.42 28.19 0.25
N ALA A 595 4.78 27.18 0.81
CA ALA A 595 3.68 27.35 1.75
C ALA A 595 4.16 27.61 3.20
N LEU A 596 5.35 27.12 3.57
CA LEU A 596 5.88 27.21 4.95
C LEU A 596 5.83 28.61 5.57
N PRO A 597 6.24 29.71 4.90
CA PRO A 597 6.22 31.04 5.52
C PRO A 597 4.82 31.47 5.97
N ARG A 598 3.79 31.13 5.19
CA ARG A 598 2.40 31.42 5.52
C ARG A 598 1.88 30.47 6.60
N ASP A 599 2.12 29.17 6.43
CA ASP A 599 1.57 28.14 7.30
C ASP A 599 2.15 28.21 8.73
N LEU A 600 3.36 28.76 8.90
CA LEU A 600 4.02 28.97 10.19
C LEU A 600 3.83 30.37 10.80
N HIS A 601 3.12 31.27 10.12
CA HIS A 601 2.95 32.64 10.62
C HIS A 601 2.28 32.66 12.00
N GLY A 602 2.92 33.34 12.96
CA GLY A 602 2.41 33.47 14.34
C GLY A 602 2.51 32.21 15.21
N ARG A 603 3.09 31.12 14.69
CA ARG A 603 3.32 29.90 15.47
C ARG A 603 4.62 30.01 16.28
N SER A 604 4.60 29.47 17.49
CA SER A 604 5.79 29.24 18.30
C SER A 604 6.07 27.74 18.40
N TYR A 605 7.34 27.39 18.62
CA TYR A 605 7.71 25.99 18.88
C TYR A 605 6.94 25.38 20.05
N ARG A 606 6.77 26.16 21.13
CA ARG A 606 6.14 25.75 22.38
C ARG A 606 5.20 26.85 22.86
N ALA A 607 4.00 26.45 23.27
CA ALA A 607 3.04 27.30 23.96
C ALA A 607 2.54 26.58 25.21
N ARG A 608 2.44 27.28 26.34
CA ARG A 608 1.88 26.74 27.59
C ARG A 608 0.68 27.57 27.98
N ARG A 609 -0.40 26.90 28.39
CA ARG A 609 -1.58 27.50 29.00
C ARG A 609 -2.01 26.69 30.23
N THR A 610 -2.77 27.32 31.10
CA THR A 610 -3.40 26.68 32.26
C THR A 610 -4.90 26.77 32.09
N GLU A 611 -5.58 25.62 32.11
CA GLU A 611 -7.04 25.54 32.05
C GLU A 611 -7.67 26.02 33.37
N ALA A 612 -8.97 26.31 33.34
CA ALA A 612 -9.69 26.81 34.52
C ALA A 612 -9.57 25.86 35.72
N GLU A 613 -9.25 26.44 36.88
CA GLU A 613 -9.20 25.72 38.16
C GLU A 613 -10.60 25.31 38.61
N GLN A 614 -10.72 24.09 39.12
CA GLN A 614 -11.93 23.57 39.76
C GLN A 614 -11.66 23.24 41.21
N LYS A 615 -12.64 23.51 42.07
CA LYS A 615 -12.56 23.24 43.51
C LYS A 615 -13.35 21.98 43.85
N SER A 616 -12.88 21.22 44.82
CA SER A 616 -13.67 20.12 45.39
C SER A 616 -14.93 20.66 46.10
N PRO A 617 -15.95 19.82 46.31
CA PRO A 617 -17.18 20.23 46.99
C PRO A 617 -16.96 20.82 48.40
N ASP A 618 -15.97 20.29 49.13
CA ASP A 618 -15.54 20.79 50.45
C ASP A 618 -14.56 21.97 50.37
N GLN A 619 -14.20 22.40 49.15
CA GLN A 619 -13.29 23.49 48.82
C GLN A 619 -11.84 23.34 49.31
N ASN A 620 -11.46 22.16 49.82
CA ASN A 620 -10.11 21.92 50.33
C ASN A 620 -9.10 21.55 49.23
N LEU A 621 -9.58 20.98 48.12
CA LEU A 621 -8.77 20.58 46.98
C LEU A 621 -9.05 21.46 45.76
N ARG A 622 -8.02 21.62 44.94
CA ARG A 622 -8.09 22.38 43.69
C ARG A 622 -7.43 21.57 42.59
N ALA A 623 -8.08 21.46 41.43
CA ALA A 623 -7.57 20.71 40.29
C ALA A 623 -7.61 21.55 39.01
N TRP A 624 -6.57 21.44 38.18
CA TRP A 624 -6.49 22.10 36.88
C TRP A 624 -5.60 21.30 35.92
N PHE A 625 -5.70 21.60 34.63
CA PHE A 625 -4.75 21.11 33.63
C PHE A 625 -3.75 22.19 33.25
N ASP A 626 -2.47 21.85 33.31
CA ASP A 626 -1.45 22.59 32.57
C ASP A 626 -1.29 21.94 31.20
N VAL A 627 -1.56 22.70 30.14
CA VAL A 627 -1.52 22.23 28.76
C VAL A 627 -0.32 22.84 28.05
N THR A 628 0.55 21.99 27.54
CA THR A 628 1.69 22.40 26.71
C THR A 628 1.48 21.88 25.29
N GLU A 629 1.51 22.79 24.31
CA GLU A 629 1.43 22.50 22.89
C GLU A 629 2.80 22.68 22.23
N TYR A 630 3.15 21.74 21.36
CA TYR A 630 4.38 21.73 20.57
C TYR A 630 4.04 21.71 19.08
N GLU A 631 4.67 22.56 18.30
CA GLU A 631 4.59 22.54 16.84
C GLU A 631 5.75 21.71 16.29
N VAL A 632 5.51 20.42 16.02
CA VAL A 632 6.52 19.45 15.62
C VAL A 632 6.64 19.38 14.10
N PRO A 633 7.82 19.58 13.50
CA PRO A 633 8.07 19.41 12.08
C PRO A 633 7.73 18.00 11.59
N VAL A 634 7.23 17.89 10.37
CA VAL A 634 6.98 16.63 9.67
C VAL A 634 7.71 16.70 8.35
N ALA A 635 8.53 15.69 8.07
CA ALA A 635 9.18 15.47 6.77
C ALA A 635 9.02 13.99 6.44
N ALA A 636 8.39 13.68 5.30
CA ALA A 636 8.06 12.31 4.89
C ALA A 636 8.07 12.15 3.37
N LEU A 637 8.28 10.92 2.89
CA LEU A 637 8.25 10.60 1.46
C LEU A 637 6.83 10.33 0.91
N CYS A 638 5.84 10.28 1.80
CA CYS A 638 4.43 10.16 1.44
C CYS A 638 3.63 11.27 2.14
N PRO A 639 2.61 11.85 1.49
CA PRO A 639 1.87 12.95 2.08
C PRO A 639 1.30 12.58 3.45
N GLN A 640 1.65 13.38 4.46
CA GLN A 640 1.14 13.30 5.82
C GLN A 640 0.12 14.40 6.04
N THR A 641 -0.84 14.15 6.92
CA THR A 641 -1.77 15.18 7.37
C THR A 641 -1.03 16.17 8.27
N THR A 642 -1.01 17.44 7.87
CA THR A 642 -0.44 18.56 8.62
C THR A 642 -1.47 19.70 8.74
N LEU A 643 -1.15 20.71 9.53
CA LEU A 643 -2.01 21.88 9.70
C LEU A 643 -1.55 23.09 8.90
N ASP A 644 -2.46 23.72 8.15
CA ASP A 644 -2.22 25.03 7.53
C ASP A 644 -2.43 26.20 8.52
N SER A 645 -2.23 27.44 8.07
CA SER A 645 -2.42 28.64 8.88
C SER A 645 -3.83 28.83 9.44
N GLU A 646 -4.84 28.18 8.85
CA GLU A 646 -6.24 28.23 9.27
C GLU A 646 -6.64 27.05 10.16
N ASN A 647 -5.66 26.24 10.62
CA ASN A 647 -5.86 24.98 11.33
C ASN A 647 -6.70 23.94 10.54
N LYS A 648 -6.64 23.98 9.20
CA LYS A 648 -7.24 22.95 8.34
C LYS A 648 -6.24 21.84 8.05
N ASP A 649 -6.76 20.62 7.97
CA ASP A 649 -5.99 19.44 7.62
C ASP A 649 -5.63 19.49 6.12
N VAL A 650 -4.33 19.48 5.82
CA VAL A 650 -3.78 19.45 4.46
C VAL A 650 -2.78 18.30 4.33
N LEU A 651 -2.72 17.68 3.16
CA LEU A 651 -1.73 16.63 2.87
C LEU A 651 -0.44 17.26 2.35
N ARG A 652 0.67 17.04 3.07
CA ARG A 652 1.98 17.61 2.78
C ARG A 652 3.09 16.57 2.93
N LEU A 653 4.14 16.67 2.13
CA LEU A 653 5.39 15.91 2.36
C LEU A 653 6.23 16.58 3.43
N LEU A 654 6.10 17.91 3.58
CA LEU A 654 6.80 18.72 4.58
C LEU A 654 5.86 19.75 5.23
N GLY A 655 5.88 19.86 6.56
CA GLY A 655 5.08 20.83 7.31
C GLY A 655 5.27 20.74 8.81
N CYS A 656 4.28 21.18 9.60
CA CYS A 656 4.25 21.01 11.06
C CYS A 656 2.93 20.37 11.50
N THR A 657 3.01 19.54 12.53
CA THR A 657 1.88 18.96 13.25
C THR A 657 1.89 19.43 14.70
N ARG A 658 0.71 19.58 15.29
CA ARG A 658 0.59 20.00 16.69
C ARG A 658 0.48 18.79 17.60
N VAL A 659 1.27 18.76 18.66
CA VAL A 659 1.19 17.75 19.72
C VAL A 659 0.88 18.43 21.05
N THR A 660 0.02 17.82 21.86
CA THR A 660 -0.44 18.37 23.14
C THR A 660 -0.08 17.45 24.31
N VAL A 661 0.32 18.06 25.43
CA VAL A 661 0.54 17.41 26.72
C VAL A 661 -0.28 18.11 27.77
N SER A 662 -1.18 17.39 28.43
CA SER A 662 -2.00 17.90 29.52
C SER A 662 -1.59 17.24 30.84
N GLU A 663 -1.25 18.03 31.85
CA GLU A 663 -0.88 17.56 33.19
C GLU A 663 -1.97 17.94 34.20
N LEU A 664 -2.64 16.93 34.77
CA LEU A 664 -3.65 17.11 35.81
C LEU A 664 -2.95 17.39 37.14
N ASN A 665 -2.97 18.64 37.56
CA ASN A 665 -2.44 19.09 38.83
C ASN A 665 -3.55 19.11 39.88
N VAL A 666 -3.24 18.66 41.09
CA VAL A 666 -4.12 18.73 42.26
C VAL A 666 -3.36 19.32 43.44
N ALA A 667 -3.86 20.43 43.97
CA ALA A 667 -3.36 21.09 45.17
C ALA A 667 -4.25 20.80 46.38
N GLY A 668 -3.67 20.89 47.58
CA GLY A 668 -4.36 20.62 48.85
C GLY A 668 -4.19 19.19 49.39
N LEU A 669 -3.41 18.35 48.69
CA LEU A 669 -3.04 17.02 49.19
C LEU A 669 -1.97 17.14 50.31
N PRO A 670 -1.83 16.14 51.20
CA PRO A 670 -0.85 16.17 52.30
C PRO A 670 0.60 16.43 51.86
N ALA A 671 0.95 16.01 50.64
CA ALA A 671 2.27 16.20 50.06
C ALA A 671 2.35 17.43 49.12
N GLY A 672 1.40 18.37 49.23
CA GLY A 672 1.35 19.60 48.43
C GLY A 672 0.67 19.41 47.08
N THR A 673 1.06 20.20 46.08
CA THR A 673 0.57 20.07 44.71
C THR A 673 1.20 18.88 44.02
N GLN A 674 0.39 17.98 43.46
CA GLN A 674 0.85 16.80 42.73
C GLN A 674 0.28 16.75 41.31
N VAL A 675 1.07 16.22 40.37
CA VAL A 675 0.58 15.82 39.06
C VAL A 675 0.06 14.39 39.16
N LEU A 676 -1.25 14.21 39.06
CA LEU A 676 -1.88 12.89 39.16
C LEU A 676 -1.85 12.12 37.84
N VAL A 677 -2.03 12.82 36.71
CA VAL A 677 -2.06 12.21 35.37
C VAL A 677 -1.38 13.11 34.36
N LYS A 678 -0.65 12.51 33.43
CA LYS A 678 -0.16 13.15 32.20
C LYS A 678 -0.87 12.52 31.02
N ALA A 679 -1.58 13.32 30.24
CA ALA A 679 -2.36 12.88 29.10
C ALA A 679 -1.73 13.46 27.80
N PRO A 680 -1.38 12.62 26.82
CA PRO A 680 -0.84 13.05 25.51
C PRO A 680 -1.93 13.58 24.56
N PHE A 681 -2.90 14.32 25.09
CA PHE A 681 -4.13 14.73 24.41
C PHE A 681 -4.60 16.08 24.95
N PRO A 682 -5.25 16.92 24.15
CA PRO A 682 -6.12 17.97 24.67
C PRO A 682 -7.14 17.41 25.66
N THR A 683 -7.43 18.15 26.74
CA THR A 683 -8.33 17.73 27.80
C THR A 683 -9.37 18.80 28.12
N SER A 684 -10.54 18.39 28.61
CA SER A 684 -11.50 19.31 29.22
C SER A 684 -11.04 19.77 30.60
N THR A 685 -11.70 20.80 31.13
CA THR A 685 -11.64 21.15 32.55
C THR A 685 -11.93 19.92 33.42
N PRO A 686 -11.18 19.68 34.52
CA PRO A 686 -11.40 18.53 35.40
C PRO A 686 -12.69 18.69 36.22
N LEU A 687 -13.32 17.58 36.63
CA LEU A 687 -14.58 17.58 37.38
C LEU A 687 -14.48 16.68 38.61
N PHE A 688 -14.57 17.25 39.81
CA PHE A 688 -14.60 16.48 41.06
C PHE A 688 -15.89 15.67 41.19
N SER A 689 -15.78 14.45 41.74
CA SER A 689 -16.93 13.70 42.23
C SER A 689 -17.62 14.43 43.38
N PRO A 690 -18.92 14.18 43.64
CA PRO A 690 -19.66 14.82 44.72
C PRO A 690 -19.06 14.61 46.12
N ASP A 691 -18.31 13.53 46.32
CA ASP A 691 -17.57 13.24 47.57
C ASP A 691 -16.12 13.75 47.57
N GLY A 692 -15.67 14.37 46.46
CA GLY A 692 -14.32 14.92 46.32
C GLY A 692 -13.19 13.89 46.16
N THR A 693 -13.49 12.60 46.07
CA THR A 693 -12.49 11.52 46.07
C THR A 693 -11.94 11.16 44.67
N MET A 694 -12.61 11.62 43.61
CA MET A 694 -12.27 11.30 42.23
C MET A 694 -12.36 12.54 41.34
N ILE A 695 -11.63 12.50 40.23
CA ILE A 695 -11.64 13.54 39.20
C ILE A 695 -11.93 12.89 37.85
N ALA A 696 -12.97 13.37 37.18
CA ALA A 696 -13.33 12.99 35.82
C ALA A 696 -12.88 14.07 34.82
N PHE A 697 -12.48 13.66 33.63
CA PHE A 697 -12.19 14.57 32.52
C PHE A 697 -12.37 13.87 31.17
N GLN A 698 -12.53 14.66 30.13
CA GLN A 698 -12.54 14.20 28.75
C GLN A 698 -11.17 14.44 28.13
N ALA A 699 -10.59 13.40 27.53
CA ALA A 699 -9.47 13.52 26.61
C ALA A 699 -10.01 13.57 25.18
N GLN A 700 -9.50 14.49 24.36
CA GLN A 700 -9.90 14.65 22.97
C GLN A 700 -8.71 14.36 22.06
N GLY A 701 -8.94 13.72 20.93
CA GLY A 701 -7.90 13.36 19.98
C GLY A 701 -8.48 12.97 18.63
N ASP A 702 -7.58 12.76 17.68
CA ASP A 702 -7.95 12.48 16.30
C ASP A 702 -7.85 10.98 16.03
N LEU A 703 -8.84 10.43 15.31
CA LEU A 703 -8.90 9.00 15.02
C LEU A 703 -8.96 8.81 13.50
N PHE A 704 -7.84 8.36 12.96
CA PHE A 704 -7.69 8.10 11.53
C PHE A 704 -8.65 6.98 11.06
N PRO A 705 -9.30 7.09 9.88
CA PRO A 705 -9.21 8.15 8.86
C PRO A 705 -10.25 9.27 8.99
N LYS A 706 -10.98 9.37 10.11
CA LYS A 706 -12.25 10.13 10.18
C LYS A 706 -12.14 11.59 10.64
N GLY A 707 -10.93 12.09 10.84
CA GLY A 707 -10.69 13.47 11.27
C GLY A 707 -10.87 13.68 12.77
N ARG A 708 -11.15 14.93 13.15
CA ARG A 708 -10.96 15.44 14.52
C ARG A 708 -12.14 15.23 15.47
N GLY A 709 -11.81 15.29 16.76
CA GLY A 709 -12.77 15.46 17.84
C GLY A 709 -13.36 14.16 18.38
N PHE A 710 -12.59 13.07 18.36
CA PHE A 710 -12.95 11.88 19.14
C PHE A 710 -12.53 12.07 20.59
N CYS A 711 -13.26 11.44 21.50
CA CYS A 711 -13.19 11.71 22.91
C CYS A 711 -13.20 10.42 23.70
N GLU A 712 -12.46 10.38 24.81
CA GLU A 712 -12.55 9.33 25.82
C GLU A 712 -12.70 9.98 27.20
N ALA A 713 -13.60 9.42 28.02
CA ALA A 713 -13.79 9.87 29.39
C ALA A 713 -12.91 9.07 30.35
N TYR A 714 -12.14 9.79 31.17
CA TYR A 714 -11.26 9.25 32.19
C TYR A 714 -11.79 9.60 33.58
N VAL A 715 -11.53 8.71 34.54
CA VAL A 715 -11.71 8.97 35.97
C VAL A 715 -10.46 8.52 36.71
N VAL A 716 -9.99 9.38 37.61
CA VAL A 716 -8.76 9.18 38.38
C VAL A 716 -9.08 9.38 39.86
N GLY A 717 -8.54 8.50 40.71
CA GLY A 717 -8.54 8.72 42.15
C GLY A 717 -7.47 9.73 42.59
N LEU A 718 -7.60 10.29 43.79
CA LEU A 718 -6.60 11.23 44.33
C LEU A 718 -5.20 10.62 44.55
N ASN A 719 -5.08 9.30 44.53
CA ASN A 719 -3.81 8.57 44.55
C ASN A 719 -3.16 8.42 43.15
N GLY A 720 -3.76 9.00 42.10
CA GLY A 720 -3.32 8.88 40.71
C GLY A 720 -3.76 7.59 40.00
N ALA A 721 -4.51 6.70 40.66
CA ALA A 721 -5.01 5.49 40.02
C ALA A 721 -6.05 5.82 38.96
N ILE A 722 -5.86 5.32 37.73
CA ILE A 722 -6.85 5.41 36.66
C ILE A 722 -7.97 4.40 36.97
N LEU A 723 -9.11 4.90 37.44
CA LEU A 723 -10.29 4.10 37.79
C LEU A 723 -11.16 3.81 36.56
N LYS A 724 -11.13 4.71 35.57
CA LYS A 724 -11.77 4.55 34.26
C LYS A 724 -10.90 5.19 33.18
N GLY A 725 -10.80 4.54 32.03
CA GLY A 725 -10.15 5.08 30.84
C GLY A 725 -9.19 4.08 30.20
N ASN A 726 -8.73 4.37 28.99
CA ASN A 726 -7.84 3.48 28.26
C ASN A 726 -6.38 3.75 28.64
N LEU A 727 -5.82 2.87 29.48
CA LEU A 727 -4.42 2.95 29.90
C LEU A 727 -3.44 2.87 28.72
N GLN A 728 -3.76 2.07 27.69
CA GLN A 728 -2.92 1.96 26.51
C GLN A 728 -2.95 3.25 25.68
N ALA A 729 -4.08 3.95 25.63
CA ALA A 729 -4.17 5.26 24.96
C ALA A 729 -3.33 6.32 25.69
N LEU A 730 -3.42 6.39 27.03
CA LEU A 730 -2.56 7.27 27.84
C LEU A 730 -1.07 6.98 27.64
N ALA A 731 -0.71 5.70 27.47
CA ALA A 731 0.68 5.28 27.24
C ALA A 731 1.15 5.40 25.78
N SER A 732 0.26 5.50 24.80
CA SER A 732 0.62 5.48 23.37
C SER A 732 0.33 6.78 22.63
N GLY A 733 -0.45 7.69 23.22
CA GLY A 733 -0.91 8.89 22.52
C GLY A 733 -1.95 8.63 21.43
N ARG A 734 -2.61 7.46 21.45
CA ARG A 734 -3.62 7.09 20.45
C ARG A 734 -4.94 6.72 21.11
N LEU A 735 -5.97 7.52 20.89
CA LEU A 735 -7.33 7.17 21.31
C LEU A 735 -7.82 5.94 20.54
N ALA A 736 -8.65 5.12 21.19
CA ALA A 736 -9.22 3.91 20.61
C ALA A 736 -10.73 4.02 20.36
N SER A 737 -11.41 4.94 21.05
CA SER A 737 -12.86 5.06 20.98
C SER A 737 -13.34 6.00 19.86
N ARG A 738 -14.38 5.58 19.13
CA ARG A 738 -15.06 6.40 18.11
C ARG A 738 -16.27 7.13 18.70
N VAL A 739 -16.02 7.88 19.77
CA VAL A 739 -17.04 8.60 20.51
C VAL A 739 -16.80 10.09 20.42
N ARG A 740 -17.85 10.87 20.23
CA ARG A 740 -17.88 12.32 20.52
C ARG A 740 -18.64 12.53 21.81
N LEU A 741 -17.95 12.93 22.87
CA LEU A 741 -18.62 13.27 24.13
C LEU A 741 -19.18 14.68 24.04
N THR A 742 -20.46 14.83 24.36
CA THR A 742 -21.15 16.12 24.48
C THR A 742 -21.27 16.56 25.93
N SER A 743 -21.27 15.62 26.88
CA SER A 743 -21.34 15.91 28.31
C SER A 743 -20.70 14.81 29.15
N LEU A 744 -20.10 15.24 30.27
CA LEU A 744 -19.59 14.39 31.33
C LEU A 744 -20.05 14.98 32.68
N GLN A 745 -20.87 14.25 33.43
CA GLN A 745 -21.50 14.75 34.66
C GLN A 745 -21.60 13.67 35.73
N TRP A 746 -21.31 14.01 36.98
CA TRP A 746 -21.55 13.11 38.11
C TRP A 746 -23.03 13.10 38.48
N THR A 747 -23.64 11.91 38.56
CA THR A 747 -25.02 11.70 39.01
C THR A 747 -25.10 11.14 40.43
N GLY A 748 -23.94 10.79 41.02
CA GLY A 748 -23.76 10.41 42.42
C GLY A 748 -22.28 10.28 42.76
N PRO A 749 -21.91 9.98 44.02
CA PRO A 749 -20.51 9.87 44.46
C PRO A 749 -19.67 8.89 43.63
N GLN A 750 -20.30 7.79 43.19
CA GLN A 750 -19.67 6.72 42.40
C GLN A 750 -20.38 6.49 41.06
N ALA A 751 -21.14 7.47 40.58
CA ALA A 751 -21.92 7.34 39.34
C ALA A 751 -21.61 8.50 38.39
N LEU A 752 -21.02 8.17 37.23
CA LEU A 752 -20.69 9.13 36.17
C LEU A 752 -21.60 8.91 34.98
N MET A 753 -22.26 9.97 34.54
CA MET A 753 -23.03 10.01 33.31
C MET A 753 -22.17 10.54 32.17
N GLU A 754 -22.03 9.74 31.12
CA GLU A 754 -21.45 10.16 29.85
C GLU A 754 -22.54 10.21 28.78
N SER A 755 -22.63 11.34 28.09
CA SER A 755 -23.52 11.55 26.95
C SER A 755 -22.73 11.95 25.73
N GLY A 756 -23.15 11.47 24.58
CA GLY A 756 -22.43 11.74 23.34
C GLY A 756 -22.99 10.97 22.17
N THR A 757 -22.14 10.83 21.16
CA THR A 757 -22.47 10.17 19.91
C THR A 757 -21.41 9.12 19.62
N THR A 758 -21.83 7.88 19.37
CA THR A 758 -20.95 6.85 18.82
C THR A 758 -20.96 6.98 17.30
N ILE A 759 -19.77 7.02 16.71
CA ILE A 759 -19.59 7.14 15.26
C ILE A 759 -19.11 5.79 14.73
N ASP A 760 -19.88 5.19 13.84
CA ASP A 760 -19.49 3.92 13.23
C ASP A 760 -18.41 4.10 12.14
N ALA A 761 -17.98 3.00 11.53
CA ALA A 761 -17.00 3.00 10.44
C ALA A 761 -17.47 3.71 9.16
N PHE A 762 -18.74 4.02 9.02
CA PHE A 762 -19.34 4.68 7.85
C PHE A 762 -19.69 6.15 8.10
N GLY A 763 -19.72 6.57 9.36
CA GLY A 763 -19.87 7.97 9.78
C GLY A 763 -21.26 8.21 10.33
N ASN A 764 -22.05 7.14 10.47
CA ASN A 764 -23.35 7.22 11.08
C ASN A 764 -23.17 7.50 12.56
N GLU A 765 -23.93 8.48 13.00
CA GLU A 765 -23.91 9.02 14.34
C GLU A 765 -25.07 8.42 15.13
N THR A 766 -24.77 7.68 16.19
CA THR A 766 -25.78 7.14 17.11
C THR A 766 -25.63 7.80 18.47
N PRO A 767 -26.59 8.62 18.92
CA PRO A 767 -26.52 9.24 20.23
C PRO A 767 -26.63 8.18 21.33
N PHE A 768 -25.97 8.43 22.46
CA PHE A 768 -26.08 7.62 23.65
C PHE A 768 -26.03 8.48 24.91
N GLN A 769 -26.57 7.91 25.98
CA GLN A 769 -26.43 8.38 27.34
C GLN A 769 -26.26 7.16 28.22
N LYS A 770 -25.19 7.11 29.01
CA LYS A 770 -24.84 5.97 29.84
C LYS A 770 -24.48 6.44 31.24
N ASN A 771 -25.08 5.80 32.23
CA ASN A 771 -24.67 5.92 33.63
C ASN A 771 -23.70 4.79 33.95
N LEU A 772 -22.53 5.15 34.46
CA LEU A 772 -21.43 4.23 34.75
C LEU A 772 -21.13 4.26 36.23
N ALA A 773 -21.13 3.08 36.84
CA ALA A 773 -20.62 2.92 38.20
C ALA A 773 -19.09 2.97 38.18
N VAL A 774 -18.50 3.81 39.01
CA VAL A 774 -17.05 3.95 39.18
C VAL A 774 -16.72 3.61 40.62
N THR A 775 -16.14 2.43 40.83
CA THR A 775 -15.77 1.97 42.16
C THR A 775 -14.32 2.36 42.44
N PRO A 776 -14.04 3.13 43.50
CA PRO A 776 -12.69 3.28 44.02
C PRO A 776 -12.17 1.88 44.37
N ARG A 777 -10.99 1.51 43.87
CA ARG A 777 -10.30 0.30 44.33
C ARG A 777 -9.49 0.59 45.57
#